data_AF-A0A6C2U157-F1
#
_entry.id   AF-A0A6C2U157-F1
#
_cell.length_a   1.000
_cell.length_b   1.000
_cell.length_c   1.000
_cell.angle_alpha   90.00
_cell.angle_beta   90.00
_cell.angle_gamma   90.00
#
_symmetry.space_group_name_H-M   'P 1'
#
loop_
_entity.id
_entity.type
_entity.pdbx_description
1 polymer ?
#
loop_
_entity_poly.entity_id
_entity_poly.type
_entity_poly.pdbx_seq_one_letter_code
_entity_poly.pdbx_strand_id
1 'polypeptide(L)'
;MKKNALLFVMLLAAVWGRAELTPQRVLDELFWTHHSLLKLTRKEEFSNEKKAEFMQQVEALRKQVEQNPGSLQAAYDELQQLKAEIKALKTTDFFPTISATRPVSKTDSEKLLKADWLFQANSQVTPERIEQEIGWARQLATRIEKMNGAGKTAKARAAALAAIAKLEREIPQTSGKDKLEELYFDVRRAKRKILFSNPTVDFDRILLIDSPHPETVHSNHESGHRNGSQQFNSGSKLQVISGLNPNAAVQNLLPDDLDTYLWRPDLSYDADKIIFSKKDHFDPSFKLFEVNVDGTGLKQLTNSDYDDLDPIYLPDGKILFSTTRAHSYVRCLPTSPAFVLARADADGKNIRIISRNNEPDYLPAMMPDGSVIYTRWEYTERPLWRIQGLWTMNPDGTNPQIYWGNRSFTPDMLIEARAIPGTGNVMFVGQGHHRVFSGSLGVINLSEGREHPDGIYKITADVGWPETGDPKPPHPTYSPNYHASGNYGAYKTPYPIGENDFLVSIRSGKVDSGGNRVSVFNPFSLYLMDMDGNRELIYRGNHNILYAMPLKPRTVPPMRADTVDWPNKGEPAKDGVLYSADVYEGIDEDLPRGTAKYLRIIEMDSKTYTSMVKSFRHSGPAVSIIQEDGVKRILGTVPVEEDGSVHFKVPSGKALHFQLLDEDYRCLQIMRSFTGVMPGETRGCLGCHEQNNRTPVAFKASSKALRRAPSEITPPPWGPVSISYERFAQPVLDKYCGSCHQGDKNPKARKVLDLTLRGGVPELGVPEELWPFKEPYLTLVGPTWYRGQKEVKDGKHRAQHPPVKTDAPGAGIAGALQVEADNGMFNVQLLKPRTMLSYTSPLINMVREGTHKDIKIEGEDLRRLMAWVDANCVYRGDEEIRMIPDPVGSEFERFAVKPTIKTAPVIDRLQPVTDPMD
;
A
#
# COMPACT_ATOMS: atom_id res chain seq x y z
N MET A 1 -40.94 1.09 -12.56
CA MET A 1 -41.18 2.52 -12.81
C MET A 1 -40.82 3.44 -11.62
N LYS A 2 -41.15 3.14 -10.35
CA LYS A 2 -40.73 3.98 -9.20
C LYS A 2 -39.25 3.86 -8.77
N LYS A 3 -38.49 2.86 -9.24
CA LYS A 3 -37.05 2.68 -8.95
C LYS A 3 -36.11 3.45 -9.89
N ASN A 4 -36.56 3.87 -11.07
CA ASN A 4 -35.74 4.62 -12.01
C ASN A 4 -35.71 6.12 -11.70
N ALA A 5 -36.66 6.63 -10.90
CA ALA A 5 -36.68 8.02 -10.47
C ALA A 5 -35.61 8.33 -9.41
N LEU A 6 -35.25 7.35 -8.55
CA LEU A 6 -34.26 7.55 -7.48
C LEU A 6 -32.82 7.61 -8.03
N LEU A 7 -32.54 6.83 -9.07
CA LEU A 7 -31.25 6.84 -9.77
C LEU A 7 -31.08 8.13 -10.60
N PHE A 8 -32.17 8.62 -11.20
CA PHE A 8 -32.17 9.86 -11.99
C PHE A 8 -32.02 11.13 -11.12
N VAL A 9 -32.50 11.10 -9.87
CA VAL A 9 -32.35 12.20 -8.90
C VAL A 9 -30.95 12.22 -8.26
N MET A 10 -30.32 11.06 -8.02
CA MET A 10 -28.92 10.99 -7.57
C MET A 10 -27.92 11.46 -8.64
N LEU A 11 -28.27 11.31 -9.91
CA LEU A 11 -27.48 11.76 -11.06
C LEU A 11 -27.44 13.29 -11.23
N LEU A 12 -28.54 13.99 -10.93
CA LEU A 12 -28.67 15.43 -11.18
C LEU A 12 -27.97 16.29 -10.11
N ALA A 13 -27.71 15.75 -8.91
CA ALA A 13 -27.07 16.50 -7.83
C ALA A 13 -25.55 16.73 -8.02
N ALA A 14 -24.92 16.04 -8.98
CA ALA A 14 -23.48 16.09 -9.20
C ALA A 14 -23.03 17.06 -10.33
N VAL A 15 -23.95 17.74 -11.04
CA VAL A 15 -23.63 18.38 -12.33
C VAL A 15 -23.64 19.92 -12.34
N TRP A 16 -24.13 20.63 -11.31
CA TRP A 16 -24.30 22.10 -11.41
C TRP A 16 -23.58 22.87 -10.30
N GLY A 17 -22.59 23.67 -10.73
CA GLY A 17 -21.95 24.71 -9.93
C GLY A 17 -22.99 25.68 -9.37
N ARG A 18 -22.87 26.00 -8.07
CA ARG A 18 -23.85 26.74 -7.27
C ARG A 18 -25.26 26.11 -7.27
N ALA A 19 -25.38 24.86 -6.83
CA ALA A 19 -26.69 24.28 -6.58
C ALA A 19 -27.31 24.87 -5.31
N GLU A 20 -28.45 25.57 -5.47
CA GLU A 20 -29.34 25.97 -4.38
C GLU A 20 -29.60 24.78 -3.45
N LEU A 21 -29.74 25.05 -2.15
CA LEU A 21 -30.14 24.06 -1.17
C LEU A 21 -31.48 23.43 -1.61
N THR A 22 -31.52 22.12 -1.88
CA THR A 22 -32.75 21.42 -2.30
C THR A 22 -33.29 20.53 -1.19
N PRO A 23 -34.62 20.37 -1.05
CA PRO A 23 -35.22 19.52 -0.01
C PRO A 23 -34.63 18.11 0.02
N GLN A 24 -34.37 17.51 -1.15
CA GLN A 24 -33.83 16.15 -1.24
C GLN A 24 -32.42 16.04 -0.64
N ARG A 25 -31.56 17.04 -0.84
CA ARG A 25 -30.20 17.06 -0.28
C ARG A 25 -30.24 17.09 1.25
N VAL A 26 -31.12 17.90 1.83
CA VAL A 26 -31.29 17.96 3.30
C VAL A 26 -31.87 16.67 3.85
N LEU A 27 -32.80 16.03 3.12
CA LEU A 27 -33.37 14.73 3.50
C LEU A 27 -32.36 13.58 3.46
N ASP A 28 -31.45 13.56 2.47
CA ASP A 28 -30.38 12.57 2.39
C ASP A 28 -29.40 12.73 3.57
N GLU A 29 -29.06 13.96 3.92
CA GLU A 29 -28.22 14.28 5.09
C GLU A 29 -28.88 13.88 6.43
N LEU A 30 -30.19 14.10 6.56
CA LEU A 30 -30.99 13.66 7.72
C LEU A 30 -31.05 12.13 7.79
N PHE A 31 -31.17 11.44 6.65
CA PHE A 31 -31.15 9.97 6.58
C PHE A 31 -29.83 9.40 7.10
N TRP A 32 -28.69 9.94 6.66
CA TRP A 32 -27.37 9.51 7.14
C TRP A 32 -27.16 9.81 8.62
N THR A 33 -27.69 10.94 9.11
CA THR A 33 -27.62 11.32 10.53
C THR A 33 -28.45 10.37 11.39
N HIS A 34 -29.69 10.06 10.99
CA HIS A 34 -30.55 9.06 11.62
C HIS A 34 -29.90 7.67 11.65
N HIS A 35 -29.34 7.24 10.52
CA HIS A 35 -28.66 5.95 10.41
C HIS A 35 -27.40 5.89 11.29
N SER A 36 -26.71 7.02 11.48
CA SER A 36 -25.56 7.14 12.38
C SER A 36 -25.95 7.03 13.86
N LEU A 37 -27.09 7.62 14.25
CA LEU A 37 -27.65 7.49 15.61
C LEU A 37 -28.07 6.05 15.91
N LEU A 38 -28.69 5.34 14.95
CA LEU A 38 -29.07 3.93 15.12
C LEU A 38 -27.86 3.03 15.43
N LYS A 39 -26.71 3.32 14.82
CA LYS A 39 -25.44 2.59 15.00
C LYS A 39 -24.72 2.88 16.32
N LEU A 40 -25.15 3.87 17.11
CA LEU A 40 -24.65 4.06 18.48
C LEU A 40 -25.13 2.90 19.37
N THR A 41 -24.26 1.93 19.66
CA THR A 41 -24.53 0.80 20.56
C THR A 41 -23.57 0.77 21.74
N ARG A 42 -24.17 0.75 22.96
CA ARG A 42 -23.62 0.41 24.28
C ARG A 42 -22.13 0.69 24.53
N LYS A 43 -21.86 1.86 25.14
CA LYS A 43 -20.85 2.03 26.20
C LYS A 43 -21.55 2.69 27.40
N GLU A 44 -21.09 2.36 28.60
CA GLU A 44 -21.77 2.46 29.91
C GLU A 44 -22.12 3.87 30.42
N GLU A 45 -22.04 4.91 29.59
CA GLU A 45 -22.33 6.31 29.99
C GLU A 45 -23.47 6.96 29.19
N PHE A 46 -24.15 6.20 28.34
CA PHE A 46 -25.20 6.75 27.50
C PHE A 46 -26.61 6.39 28.00
N SER A 47 -27.39 7.37 28.47
CA SER A 47 -28.81 7.13 28.75
C SER A 47 -29.56 6.96 27.42
N ASN A 48 -30.36 5.90 27.29
CA ASN A 48 -31.19 5.67 26.10
C ASN A 48 -32.10 6.87 25.75
N GLU A 49 -32.34 7.74 26.73
CA GLU A 49 -33.14 8.97 26.64
C GLU A 49 -32.52 10.01 25.71
N LYS A 50 -31.20 10.27 25.80
CA LYS A 50 -30.54 11.29 24.96
C LYS A 50 -30.52 10.89 23.47
N LYS A 51 -30.41 9.59 23.17
CA LYS A 51 -30.51 9.08 21.77
C LYS A 51 -31.94 9.21 21.27
N ALA A 52 -32.93 8.91 22.12
CA ALA A 52 -34.32 9.09 21.76
C ALA A 52 -34.63 10.57 21.44
N GLU A 53 -34.06 11.51 22.22
CA GLU A 53 -34.16 12.95 22.00
C GLU A 53 -33.57 13.38 20.64
N PHE A 54 -32.34 12.98 20.31
CA PHE A 54 -31.75 13.30 18.99
C PHE A 54 -32.51 12.65 17.83
N MET A 55 -33.00 11.42 18.02
CA MET A 55 -33.80 10.73 17.00
C MET A 55 -35.12 11.47 16.76
N GLN A 56 -35.72 12.04 17.81
CA GLN A 56 -36.90 12.90 17.68
C GLN A 56 -36.58 14.21 16.97
N GLN A 57 -35.44 14.85 17.27
CA GLN A 57 -35.01 16.10 16.61
C GLN A 57 -34.72 15.89 15.11
N VAL A 58 -34.00 14.81 14.74
CA VAL A 58 -33.78 14.45 13.33
C VAL A 58 -35.09 14.19 12.59
N GLU A 59 -36.03 13.48 13.23
CA GLU A 59 -37.34 13.19 12.63
C GLU A 59 -38.23 14.44 12.53
N ALA A 60 -38.13 15.37 13.49
CA ALA A 60 -38.83 16.65 13.46
C ALA A 60 -38.32 17.54 12.30
N LEU A 61 -37.00 17.66 12.16
CA LEU A 61 -36.36 18.36 11.03
C LEU A 61 -36.73 17.74 9.69
N ARG A 62 -36.77 16.41 9.62
CA ARG A 62 -37.22 15.69 8.42
C ARG A 62 -38.66 16.05 8.06
N LYS A 63 -39.58 16.03 9.03
CA LYS A 63 -40.98 16.43 8.80
C LYS A 63 -41.10 17.89 8.39
N GLN A 64 -40.31 18.78 8.99
CA GLN A 64 -40.27 20.21 8.64
C GLN A 64 -39.85 20.41 7.17
N VAL A 65 -38.80 19.71 6.73
CA VAL A 65 -38.32 19.78 5.33
C VAL A 65 -39.33 19.14 4.37
N GLU A 66 -40.01 18.05 4.76
CA GLU A 66 -41.06 17.40 3.98
C GLU A 66 -42.35 18.24 3.86
N GLN A 67 -42.68 19.05 4.88
CA GLN A 67 -43.94 19.81 4.95
C GLN A 67 -43.84 21.28 4.51
N ASN A 68 -42.67 21.92 4.61
CA ASN A 68 -42.53 23.34 4.32
C ASN A 68 -41.15 23.73 3.71
N PRO A 69 -40.99 23.63 2.38
CA PRO A 69 -39.71 23.83 1.70
C PRO A 69 -39.17 25.27 1.71
N GLY A 70 -39.93 26.27 2.21
CA GLY A 70 -39.54 27.68 2.22
C GLY A 70 -38.50 28.09 3.28
N SER A 71 -38.03 27.17 4.14
CA SER A 71 -37.06 27.46 5.22
C SER A 71 -35.81 26.59 5.16
N LEU A 72 -35.44 26.14 3.96
CA LEU A 72 -34.46 25.06 3.79
C LEU A 72 -33.10 25.34 4.42
N GLN A 73 -32.62 26.59 4.35
CA GLN A 73 -31.34 26.99 4.94
C GLN A 73 -31.35 26.85 6.46
N ALA A 74 -32.43 27.27 7.13
CA ALA A 74 -32.55 27.15 8.58
C ALA A 74 -32.57 25.69 9.04
N ALA A 75 -33.29 24.81 8.32
CA ALA A 75 -33.30 23.38 8.63
C ALA A 75 -31.93 22.72 8.39
N TYR A 76 -31.17 23.18 7.39
CA TYR A 76 -29.82 22.70 7.15
C TYR A 76 -28.84 23.19 8.22
N ASP A 77 -28.92 24.45 8.63
CA ASP A 77 -28.08 25.01 9.70
C ASP A 77 -28.34 24.30 11.04
N GLU A 78 -29.61 24.04 11.36
CA GLU A 78 -30.02 23.26 12.55
C GLU A 78 -29.53 21.80 12.48
N LEU A 79 -29.56 21.18 11.29
CA LEU A 79 -28.97 19.86 11.07
C LEU A 79 -27.45 19.87 11.28
N GLN A 80 -26.73 20.91 10.82
CA GLN A 80 -25.29 21.02 11.06
C GLN A 80 -24.98 21.19 12.54
N GLN A 81 -25.78 21.97 13.27
CA GLN A 81 -25.66 22.11 14.72
C GLN A 81 -25.92 20.77 15.44
N LEU A 82 -26.99 20.07 15.06
CA LEU A 82 -27.34 18.76 15.60
C LEU A 82 -26.24 17.72 15.38
N LYS A 83 -25.63 17.72 14.18
CA LYS A 83 -24.47 16.89 13.87
C LYS A 83 -23.27 17.24 14.75
N ALA A 84 -23.05 18.52 15.05
CA ALA A 84 -21.98 18.95 15.96
C ALA A 84 -22.23 18.47 17.41
N GLU A 85 -23.47 18.50 17.90
CA GLU A 85 -23.83 18.00 19.23
C GLU A 85 -23.71 16.47 19.33
N ILE A 86 -24.20 15.73 18.32
CA ILE A 86 -24.04 14.27 18.23
C ILE A 86 -22.55 13.88 18.15
N LYS A 87 -21.73 14.71 17.49
CA LYS A 87 -20.27 14.56 17.43
C LYS A 87 -19.63 14.77 18.80
N ALA A 88 -20.06 15.79 19.55
CA ALA A 88 -19.58 16.09 20.90
C ALA A 88 -19.96 15.05 21.97
N LEU A 89 -20.94 14.17 21.69
CA LEU A 89 -21.37 13.12 22.63
C LEU A 89 -20.72 11.76 22.42
N LYS A 90 -20.04 11.55 21.29
CA LYS A 90 -19.27 10.33 21.02
C LYS A 90 -17.89 10.32 21.69
N THR A 91 -17.51 11.44 22.31
CA THR A 91 -16.22 11.66 22.98
C THR A 91 -16.36 11.41 24.48
N THR A 92 -16.03 10.21 24.95
CA THR A 92 -15.22 10.17 26.17
C THR A 92 -13.76 10.17 25.75
N ASP A 93 -13.35 11.34 25.25
CA ASP A 93 -11.95 11.63 25.03
C ASP A 93 -11.29 11.66 26.41
N PHE A 94 -10.24 10.86 26.58
CA PHE A 94 -9.43 10.93 27.79
C PHE A 94 -8.74 12.30 27.93
N PHE A 95 -8.52 12.96 26.80
CA PHE A 95 -7.89 14.27 26.74
C PHE A 95 -8.92 15.40 26.84
N PRO A 96 -8.59 16.52 27.52
CA PRO A 96 -9.51 17.65 27.60
C PRO A 96 -9.76 18.25 26.22
N THR A 97 -11.01 18.66 25.95
CA THR A 97 -11.36 19.47 24.77
C THR A 97 -10.53 20.75 24.78
N ILE A 98 -9.78 20.98 23.71
CA ILE A 98 -8.88 22.14 23.58
C ILE A 98 -9.60 23.26 22.84
N SER A 99 -9.30 24.52 23.19
CA SER A 99 -9.69 25.67 22.37
C SER A 99 -9.23 25.50 20.92
N ALA A 100 -10.08 25.90 19.97
CA ALA A 100 -9.72 25.96 18.55
C ALA A 100 -8.61 26.98 18.27
N THR A 101 -8.40 27.96 19.16
CA THR A 101 -7.37 29.00 19.04
C THR A 101 -5.97 28.48 19.37
N ARG A 102 -4.99 28.82 18.53
CA ARG A 102 -3.57 28.49 18.72
C ARG A 102 -2.70 29.76 18.81
N PRO A 103 -1.64 29.78 19.64
CA PRO A 103 -1.24 28.76 20.62
C PRO A 103 -2.27 28.60 21.76
N VAL A 104 -2.28 27.44 22.41
CA VAL A 104 -3.10 27.26 23.63
C VAL A 104 -2.46 28.01 24.80
N SER A 105 -3.26 28.33 25.83
CA SER A 105 -2.71 28.97 27.03
C SER A 105 -1.69 28.08 27.74
N LYS A 106 -0.75 28.67 28.50
CA LYS A 106 0.20 27.89 29.33
C LYS A 106 -0.53 26.96 30.31
N THR A 107 -1.65 27.43 30.86
CA THR A 107 -2.50 26.65 31.77
C THR A 107 -3.10 25.44 31.07
N ASP A 108 -3.62 25.60 29.85
CA ASP A 108 -4.19 24.48 29.10
C ASP A 108 -3.11 23.53 28.58
N SER A 109 -1.93 24.04 28.24
CA SER A 109 -0.75 23.22 27.95
C SER A 109 -0.36 22.34 29.14
N GLU A 110 -0.33 22.89 30.37
CA GLU A 110 -0.06 22.10 31.57
C GLU A 110 -1.15 21.04 31.81
N LYS A 111 -2.43 21.37 31.60
CA LYS A 111 -3.53 20.38 31.69
C LYS A 111 -3.34 19.25 30.68
N LEU A 112 -2.93 19.56 29.45
CA LEU A 112 -2.68 18.56 28.41
C LEU A 112 -1.53 17.63 28.77
N LEU A 113 -0.44 18.18 29.31
CA LEU A 113 0.69 17.39 29.78
C LEU A 113 0.29 16.49 30.96
N LYS A 114 -0.40 17.03 31.96
CA LYS A 114 -0.90 16.25 33.10
C LYS A 114 -1.84 15.14 32.67
N ALA A 115 -2.77 15.43 31.74
CA ALA A 115 -3.65 14.41 31.16
C ALA A 115 -2.84 13.32 30.45
N ASP A 116 -1.89 13.66 29.57
CA ASP A 116 -1.04 12.66 28.91
C ASP A 116 -0.22 11.82 29.90
N TRP A 117 0.35 12.44 30.92
CA TRP A 117 1.11 11.72 31.93
C TRP A 117 0.23 10.77 32.77
N LEU A 118 -0.99 11.19 33.14
CA LEU A 118 -1.96 10.29 33.77
C LEU A 118 -2.34 9.14 32.83
N PHE A 119 -2.53 9.41 31.54
CA PHE A 119 -2.80 8.37 30.54
C PHE A 119 -1.68 7.33 30.50
N GLN A 120 -0.42 7.79 30.50
CA GLN A 120 0.78 6.95 30.54
C GLN A 120 0.86 6.09 31.82
N ALA A 121 0.24 6.52 32.91
CA ALA A 121 0.07 5.76 34.15
C ALA A 121 -1.24 4.95 34.21
N ASN A 122 -1.95 4.76 33.09
CA ASN A 122 -3.25 4.10 33.04
C ASN A 122 -4.29 4.70 34.01
N SER A 123 -4.21 6.01 34.24
CA SER A 123 -5.06 6.76 35.18
C SER A 123 -4.95 6.31 36.64
N GLN A 124 -3.88 5.57 36.98
CA GLN A 124 -3.63 5.04 38.31
C GLN A 124 -2.19 5.34 38.72
N VAL A 125 -2.03 6.33 39.60
CA VAL A 125 -0.72 6.68 40.16
C VAL A 125 -0.56 5.97 41.51
N THR A 126 0.44 5.10 41.59
CA THR A 126 0.85 4.42 42.83
C THR A 126 2.32 4.76 43.16
N PRO A 127 2.77 4.55 44.42
CA PRO A 127 4.18 4.67 44.77
C PRO A 127 5.11 3.89 43.84
N GLU A 128 4.77 2.63 43.53
CA GLU A 128 5.56 1.76 42.64
C GLU A 128 5.63 2.33 41.22
N ARG A 129 4.54 2.94 40.74
CA ARG A 129 4.51 3.59 39.44
C ARG A 129 5.44 4.80 39.38
N ILE A 130 5.50 5.59 40.46
CA ILE A 130 6.43 6.73 40.59
C ILE A 130 7.87 6.23 40.60
N GLU A 131 8.17 5.16 41.36
CA GLU A 131 9.49 4.53 41.41
C GLU A 131 9.94 4.01 40.02
N GLN A 132 9.03 3.38 39.27
CA GLN A 132 9.30 2.95 37.89
C GLN A 132 9.68 4.12 36.99
N GLU A 133 8.94 5.23 37.04
CA GLU A 133 9.26 6.43 36.23
C GLU A 133 10.61 7.04 36.60
N ILE A 134 10.95 7.06 37.89
CA ILE A 134 12.26 7.49 38.37
C ILE A 134 13.37 6.58 37.81
N GLY A 135 13.16 5.27 37.82
CA GLY A 135 14.08 4.29 37.22
C GLY A 135 14.32 4.55 35.73
N TRP A 136 13.25 4.73 34.96
CA TRP A 136 13.33 5.03 33.53
C TRP A 136 13.99 6.39 33.26
N ALA A 137 13.73 7.40 34.08
CA ALA A 137 14.39 8.71 33.96
C ALA A 137 15.90 8.62 34.16
N ARG A 138 16.37 7.78 35.09
CA ARG A 138 17.81 7.52 35.33
C ARG A 138 18.45 6.75 34.17
N GLN A 139 17.76 5.73 33.65
CA GLN A 139 18.22 4.99 32.47
C GLN A 139 18.35 5.91 31.26
N LEU A 140 17.35 6.75 30.99
CA LEU A 140 17.37 7.76 29.95
C LEU A 140 18.53 8.74 30.13
N ALA A 141 18.74 9.27 31.34
CA ALA A 141 19.85 10.18 31.61
C ALA A 141 21.22 9.51 31.34
N THR A 142 21.37 8.24 31.73
CA THR A 142 22.58 7.45 31.50
C THR A 142 22.84 7.22 30.01
N ARG A 143 21.77 6.96 29.23
CA ARG A 143 21.85 6.85 27.76
C ARG A 143 22.34 8.17 27.17
N ILE A 144 21.70 9.30 27.54
CA ILE A 144 22.04 10.61 27.00
C ILE A 144 23.48 11.02 27.37
N GLU A 145 23.96 10.72 28.58
CA GLU A 145 25.34 11.03 29.00
C GLU A 145 26.41 10.44 28.07
N LYS A 146 26.12 9.31 27.43
CA LYS A 146 27.03 8.63 26.50
C LYS A 146 27.00 9.21 25.08
N MET A 147 26.07 10.12 24.79
CA MET A 147 25.89 10.67 23.45
C MET A 147 26.87 11.80 23.16
N ASN A 148 27.30 11.90 21.90
CA ASN A 148 28.08 13.04 21.43
C ASN A 148 27.29 14.35 21.62
N GLY A 149 27.93 15.37 22.20
CA GLY A 149 27.30 16.67 22.48
C GLY A 149 26.55 16.76 23.81
N ALA A 150 26.45 15.68 24.59
CA ALA A 150 25.73 15.64 25.87
C ALA A 150 26.25 16.64 26.92
N GLY A 151 27.49 17.11 26.79
CA GLY A 151 28.09 18.12 27.67
C GLY A 151 27.37 19.47 27.65
N LYS A 152 26.73 19.84 26.53
CA LYS A 152 26.00 21.13 26.39
C LYS A 152 24.84 21.28 27.37
N THR A 153 24.22 20.16 27.75
CA THR A 153 23.03 20.12 28.61
C THR A 153 23.27 19.39 29.93
N ALA A 154 24.52 18.99 30.23
CA ALA A 154 24.88 18.20 31.40
C ALA A 154 24.45 18.84 32.72
N LYS A 155 24.59 20.17 32.86
CA LYS A 155 24.14 20.91 34.06
C LYS A 155 22.62 20.82 34.26
N ALA A 156 21.84 20.96 33.19
CA ALA A 156 20.39 20.86 33.26
C ALA A 156 19.94 19.43 33.59
N ARG A 157 20.58 18.42 32.98
CA ARG A 157 20.36 17.00 33.27
C ARG A 157 20.69 16.65 34.72
N ALA A 158 21.84 17.10 35.23
CA ALA A 158 22.25 16.90 36.63
C ALA A 158 21.26 17.55 37.61
N ALA A 159 20.77 18.76 37.31
CA ALA A 159 19.75 19.41 38.13
C ALA A 159 18.42 18.63 38.15
N ALA A 160 17.99 18.08 37.01
CA ALA A 160 16.78 17.24 36.94
C ALA A 160 16.95 15.93 37.72
N LEU A 161 18.13 15.28 37.65
CA LEU A 161 18.43 14.09 38.45
C LEU A 161 18.47 14.37 39.95
N ALA A 162 19.01 15.53 40.36
CA ALA A 162 18.98 15.95 41.76
C ALA A 162 17.55 16.19 42.26
N ALA A 163 16.68 16.78 41.43
CA ALA A 163 15.26 16.93 41.73
C ALA A 163 14.58 15.56 41.90
N ILE A 164 14.84 14.61 41.00
CA ILE A 164 14.32 13.22 41.11
C ILE A 164 14.77 12.57 42.41
N ALA A 165 16.04 12.70 42.80
CA ALA A 165 16.54 12.12 44.05
C ALA A 165 15.90 12.72 45.31
N LYS A 166 15.43 13.97 45.23
CA LYS A 166 14.62 14.59 46.30
C LYS A 166 13.21 14.01 46.32
N LEU A 167 12.54 13.98 45.17
CA LEU A 167 11.16 13.48 45.03
C LEU A 167 11.04 12.00 45.45
N GLU A 168 12.05 11.18 45.17
CA GLU A 168 12.08 9.77 45.58
C GLU A 168 11.97 9.59 47.11
N ARG A 169 12.56 10.49 47.90
CA ARG A 169 12.50 10.45 49.36
C ARG A 169 11.12 10.81 49.91
N GLU A 170 10.30 11.48 49.10
CA GLU A 170 8.94 11.89 49.46
C GLU A 170 7.93 10.75 49.25
N ILE A 171 8.27 9.72 48.45
CA ILE A 171 7.38 8.60 48.11
C ILE A 171 6.83 7.90 49.37
N PRO A 172 7.65 7.43 50.34
CA PRO A 172 7.14 6.71 51.51
C PRO A 172 6.29 7.56 52.45
N GLN A 173 6.39 8.89 52.32
CA GLN A 173 5.69 9.87 53.16
C GLN A 173 4.40 10.37 52.50
N THR A 174 4.17 10.02 51.24
CA THR A 174 3.06 10.53 50.43
C THR A 174 1.92 9.52 50.40
N SER A 175 0.74 9.93 50.87
CA SER A 175 -0.48 9.14 50.84
C SER A 175 -1.66 9.98 50.36
N GLY A 176 -2.63 9.31 49.72
CA GLY A 176 -3.78 9.94 49.09
C GLY A 176 -3.56 10.25 47.61
N LYS A 177 -4.61 10.05 46.81
CA LYS A 177 -4.60 10.10 45.35
C LYS A 177 -3.99 11.40 44.81
N ASP A 178 -4.53 12.55 45.20
CA ASP A 178 -4.13 13.86 44.65
C ASP A 178 -2.65 14.20 44.94
N LYS A 179 -2.16 13.82 46.12
CA LYS A 179 -0.76 14.04 46.49
C LYS A 179 0.19 13.13 45.71
N LEU A 180 -0.20 11.87 45.49
CA LEU A 180 0.55 10.94 44.66
C LEU A 180 0.58 11.42 43.20
N GLU A 181 -0.54 11.92 42.67
CA GLU A 181 -0.61 12.49 41.32
C GLU A 181 0.29 13.72 41.16
N GLU A 182 0.29 14.66 42.11
CA GLU A 182 1.21 15.81 42.03
C GLU A 182 2.69 15.39 42.15
N LEU A 183 3.03 14.45 43.04
CA LEU A 183 4.39 13.90 43.13
C LEU A 183 4.82 13.23 41.81
N TYR A 184 3.91 12.47 41.19
CA TYR A 184 4.11 11.87 39.88
C TYR A 184 4.31 12.93 38.79
N PHE A 185 3.52 14.01 38.77
CA PHE A 185 3.71 15.11 37.84
C PHE A 185 5.05 15.81 38.01
N ASP A 186 5.54 15.98 39.24
CA ASP A 186 6.87 16.54 39.49
C ASP A 186 7.99 15.63 38.96
N VAL A 187 7.86 14.30 39.14
CA VAL A 187 8.78 13.33 38.54
C VAL A 187 8.73 13.42 37.01
N ARG A 188 7.55 13.49 36.41
CA ARG A 188 7.39 13.61 34.95
C ARG A 188 7.95 14.92 34.42
N ARG A 189 7.80 16.05 35.11
CA ARG A 189 8.46 17.32 34.74
C ARG A 189 9.98 17.19 34.74
N ALA A 190 10.56 16.50 35.72
CA ALA A 190 12.00 16.27 35.77
C ALA A 190 12.47 15.32 34.66
N LYS A 191 11.76 14.21 34.43
CA LYS A 191 12.03 13.28 33.31
C LYS A 191 11.93 13.96 31.95
N ARG A 192 10.92 14.80 31.75
CA ARG A 192 10.76 15.63 30.54
C ARG A 192 11.99 16.50 30.30
N LYS A 193 12.51 17.19 31.33
CA LYS A 193 13.76 17.97 31.22
C LYS A 193 14.96 17.12 30.82
N ILE A 194 15.04 15.87 31.30
CA ILE A 194 16.08 14.92 30.90
C ILE A 194 15.92 14.55 29.42
N LEU A 195 14.72 14.19 28.97
CA LEU A 195 14.46 13.84 27.57
C LEU A 195 14.84 14.99 26.62
N PHE A 196 14.39 16.22 26.90
CA PHE A 196 14.72 17.39 26.08
C PHE A 196 16.15 17.92 26.30
N SER A 197 16.95 17.30 27.19
CA SER A 197 18.39 17.52 27.27
C SER A 197 19.17 16.70 26.23
N ASN A 198 18.49 15.82 25.49
CA ASN A 198 19.11 14.97 24.47
C ASN A 198 19.74 15.83 23.35
N PRO A 199 21.04 15.64 23.04
CA PRO A 199 21.74 16.45 22.04
C PRO A 199 21.23 16.25 20.60
N THR A 200 20.45 15.20 20.32
CA THR A 200 19.77 15.02 19.02
C THR A 200 18.55 15.93 18.86
N VAL A 201 18.06 16.51 19.95
CA VAL A 201 17.01 17.54 19.96
C VAL A 201 17.69 18.92 19.90
N ASP A 202 18.25 19.21 18.73
CA ASP A 202 18.98 20.44 18.39
C ASP A 202 18.13 21.43 17.57
N PHE A 203 16.80 21.29 17.66
CA PHE A 203 15.81 22.09 16.94
C PHE A 203 14.70 22.53 17.90
N ASP A 204 14.09 23.68 17.60
CA ASP A 204 12.91 24.21 18.30
C ASP A 204 11.73 24.46 17.36
N ARG A 205 11.93 24.33 16.04
CA ARG A 205 10.90 24.47 15.01
C ARG A 205 10.63 23.14 14.32
N ILE A 206 9.36 22.85 14.08
CA ILE A 206 8.90 21.61 13.44
C ILE A 206 7.90 21.96 12.33
N LEU A 207 8.16 21.47 11.12
CA LEU A 207 7.20 21.41 10.02
C LEU A 207 6.25 20.23 10.23
N LEU A 208 4.95 20.42 10.06
CA LEU A 208 3.95 19.35 10.17
C LEU A 208 2.69 19.66 9.34
N ILE A 209 1.82 18.66 9.21
CA ILE A 209 0.44 18.84 8.73
C ILE A 209 -0.54 18.57 9.87
N ASP A 210 -1.51 19.46 10.05
CA ASP A 210 -2.73 19.21 10.83
C ASP A 210 -3.87 18.90 9.84
N SER A 211 -4.24 17.62 9.73
CA SER A 211 -5.16 17.14 8.68
C SER A 211 -6.39 16.43 9.27
N PRO A 212 -7.60 16.71 8.76
CA PRO A 212 -8.77 15.88 9.04
C PRO A 212 -8.51 14.43 8.64
N HIS A 213 -9.25 13.52 9.26
CA HIS A 213 -9.26 12.13 8.82
C HIS A 213 -9.76 12.08 7.37
N PRO A 214 -9.14 11.32 6.46
CA PRO A 214 -9.67 11.21 5.11
C PRO A 214 -11.04 10.53 5.14
N GLU A 215 -12.03 11.14 4.49
CA GLU A 215 -13.31 10.51 4.24
C GLU A 215 -13.34 10.08 2.78
N THR A 216 -13.30 8.77 2.57
CA THR A 216 -13.36 8.18 1.24
C THR A 216 -14.40 7.07 1.16
N VAL A 217 -14.89 6.78 -0.06
CA VAL A 217 -15.86 5.68 -0.31
C VAL A 217 -15.32 4.34 0.18
N HIS A 218 -13.98 4.19 0.21
CA HIS A 218 -13.26 3.02 0.68
C HIS A 218 -12.26 3.39 1.79
N SER A 219 -12.67 4.21 2.76
CA SER A 219 -11.78 4.79 3.78
C SER A 219 -10.97 3.80 4.60
N ASN A 220 -11.38 2.52 4.61
CA ASN A 220 -10.65 1.43 5.26
C ASN A 220 -9.47 0.90 4.43
N HIS A 221 -9.56 0.93 3.10
CA HIS A 221 -8.65 0.26 2.19
C HIS A 221 -7.43 1.14 1.84
N GLU A 222 -6.24 0.54 1.75
CA GLU A 222 -5.00 1.25 1.43
C GLU A 222 -5.10 2.05 0.14
N SER A 223 -5.54 1.44 -0.96
CA SER A 223 -5.65 2.18 -2.22
C SER A 223 -6.68 3.32 -2.16
N GLY A 224 -7.64 3.31 -1.23
CA GLY A 224 -8.74 4.28 -1.22
C GLY A 224 -8.34 5.68 -0.70
N HIS A 225 -7.43 5.76 0.27
CA HIS A 225 -7.10 7.04 0.94
C HIS A 225 -6.10 7.92 0.16
N ARG A 226 -5.43 7.37 -0.86
CA ARG A 226 -4.48 8.08 -1.71
C ARG A 226 -5.08 8.52 -3.05
N ASN A 227 -6.22 7.97 -3.46
CA ASN A 227 -6.84 8.37 -4.72
C ASN A 227 -7.61 9.68 -4.54
N GLY A 228 -7.23 10.73 -5.27
CA GLY A 228 -7.85 12.05 -5.15
C GLY A 228 -9.35 12.00 -5.41
N SER A 229 -9.80 11.20 -6.39
CA SER A 229 -11.21 11.04 -6.72
C SER A 229 -12.05 10.41 -5.60
N GLN A 230 -11.41 9.87 -4.56
CA GLN A 230 -12.07 9.30 -3.41
C GLN A 230 -11.95 10.19 -2.17
N GLN A 231 -11.19 11.29 -2.21
CA GLN A 231 -11.02 12.18 -1.07
C GLN A 231 -12.02 13.35 -1.08
N PHE A 232 -12.93 13.36 -0.11
CA PHE A 232 -13.95 14.40 0.04
C PHE A 232 -13.71 15.36 1.20
N ASN A 233 -12.79 15.04 2.12
CA ASN A 233 -12.47 15.92 3.23
C ASN A 233 -11.42 16.97 2.86
N SER A 234 -11.53 18.13 3.50
CA SER A 234 -10.71 19.32 3.29
C SER A 234 -10.53 20.09 4.61
N GLY A 235 -9.67 21.11 4.63
CA GLY A 235 -9.34 21.89 5.82
C GLY A 235 -8.03 21.46 6.49
N SER A 236 -7.12 20.86 5.71
CA SER A 236 -5.76 20.57 6.17
C SER A 236 -4.95 21.86 6.32
N LYS A 237 -4.01 21.88 7.27
CA LYS A 237 -3.08 22.99 7.49
C LYS A 237 -1.64 22.52 7.37
N LEU A 238 -0.86 23.21 6.56
CA LEU A 238 0.60 23.09 6.55
C LEU A 238 1.16 24.11 7.55
N GLN A 239 1.84 23.63 8.58
CA GLN A 239 2.22 24.46 9.72
C GLN A 239 3.68 24.32 10.10
N VAL A 240 4.23 25.42 10.61
CA VAL A 240 5.45 25.40 11.41
C VAL A 240 5.06 25.71 12.86
N ILE A 241 5.42 24.83 13.78
CA ILE A 241 5.33 25.11 15.22
C ILE A 241 6.68 25.54 15.77
N SER A 242 6.68 26.48 16.71
CA SER A 242 7.88 26.97 17.40
C SER A 242 7.75 26.70 18.91
N GLY A 243 8.58 25.79 19.40
CA GLY A 243 8.55 25.26 20.76
C GLY A 243 8.21 23.77 20.81
N LEU A 244 8.82 23.06 21.75
CA LEU A 244 8.61 21.62 21.97
C LEU A 244 7.65 21.34 23.13
N ASN A 245 6.46 21.97 23.08
CA ASN A 245 5.43 21.89 24.11
C ASN A 245 4.04 22.21 23.53
N PRO A 246 2.94 21.81 24.20
CA PRO A 246 1.61 22.00 23.65
C PRO A 246 1.22 23.46 23.39
N ASN A 247 1.81 24.43 24.11
CA ASN A 247 1.62 25.86 23.87
C ASN A 247 2.53 26.46 22.77
N ALA A 248 3.15 25.64 21.93
CA ALA A 248 4.00 26.09 20.83
C ALA A 248 3.27 27.12 19.95
N ALA A 249 3.99 28.18 19.55
CA ALA A 249 3.47 29.14 18.60
C ALA A 249 3.30 28.46 17.24
N VAL A 250 2.22 28.77 16.52
CA VAL A 250 1.86 28.12 15.26
C VAL A 250 1.85 29.16 14.14
N GLN A 251 2.53 28.84 13.04
CA GLN A 251 2.48 29.58 11.79
C GLN A 251 1.83 28.70 10.73
N ASN A 252 0.70 29.14 10.18
CA ASN A 252 0.12 28.54 8.98
C ASN A 252 0.91 29.05 7.77
N LEU A 253 1.40 28.14 6.93
CA LEU A 253 2.17 28.49 5.73
C LEU A 253 1.30 28.80 4.52
N LEU A 254 0.01 28.44 4.58
CA LEU A 254 -1.00 28.72 3.57
C LEU A 254 -2.16 29.51 4.18
N PRO A 255 -2.96 30.24 3.37
CA PRO A 255 -4.12 30.98 3.85
C PRO A 255 -5.11 30.13 4.66
N ASP A 256 -5.72 30.74 5.67
CA ASP A 256 -6.51 30.00 6.66
C ASP A 256 -7.90 29.57 6.19
N ASP A 257 -8.37 30.13 5.10
CA ASP A 257 -9.65 29.86 4.45
C ASP A 257 -9.55 28.85 3.30
N LEU A 258 -8.35 28.30 3.04
CA LEU A 258 -8.17 27.29 1.99
C LEU A 258 -8.94 26.00 2.29
N ASP A 259 -9.90 25.71 1.42
CA ASP A 259 -10.69 24.47 1.45
C ASP A 259 -9.97 23.32 0.73
N THR A 260 -8.86 22.87 1.32
CA THR A 260 -7.91 21.99 0.65
C THR A 260 -7.47 20.82 1.54
N TYR A 261 -7.12 19.71 0.89
CA TYR A 261 -6.49 18.57 1.53
C TYR A 261 -4.99 18.58 1.22
N LEU A 262 -4.16 18.52 2.26
CA LEU A 262 -2.71 18.57 2.15
C LEU A 262 -2.12 17.23 2.58
N TRP A 263 -1.12 16.78 1.86
CA TRP A 263 -0.53 15.47 2.09
C TRP A 263 0.97 15.49 1.82
N ARG A 264 1.73 14.81 2.70
CA ARG A 264 3.14 14.43 2.48
C ARG A 264 4.04 15.59 2.07
N PRO A 265 4.43 16.45 3.02
CA PRO A 265 5.46 17.42 2.77
C PRO A 265 6.84 16.75 2.81
N ASP A 266 7.78 17.28 2.03
CA ASP A 266 9.22 17.07 2.20
C ASP A 266 9.92 18.44 2.28
N LEU A 267 10.97 18.50 3.08
CA LEU A 267 11.75 19.71 3.34
C LEU A 267 13.02 19.69 2.48
N SER A 268 13.33 20.79 1.82
CA SER A 268 14.58 20.94 1.07
C SER A 268 15.81 20.73 1.97
N TYR A 269 16.96 20.37 1.39
CA TYR A 269 18.13 19.99 2.19
C TYR A 269 18.72 21.17 2.99
N ASP A 270 18.57 22.38 2.49
CA ASP A 270 18.89 23.65 3.13
C ASP A 270 17.76 24.18 4.03
N ALA A 271 16.60 23.52 4.04
CA ALA A 271 15.43 23.86 4.85
C ALA A 271 14.86 25.26 4.58
N ASP A 272 14.86 25.67 3.32
CA ASP A 272 14.29 26.93 2.84
C ASP A 272 12.91 26.75 2.16
N LYS A 273 12.62 25.55 1.67
CA LYS A 273 11.47 25.22 0.83
C LYS A 273 10.83 23.90 1.21
N ILE A 274 9.54 23.82 0.92
CA ILE A 274 8.70 22.67 1.24
C ILE A 274 7.95 22.29 -0.02
N ILE A 275 8.12 21.04 -0.47
CA ILE A 275 7.30 20.43 -1.51
C ILE A 275 6.22 19.59 -0.86
N PHE A 276 5.00 19.63 -1.37
CA PHE A 276 3.87 18.89 -0.79
C PHE A 276 2.80 18.59 -1.84
N SER A 277 1.89 17.69 -1.48
CA SER A 277 0.73 17.36 -2.31
C SER A 277 -0.49 18.12 -1.81
N LYS A 278 -1.27 18.69 -2.73
CA LYS A 278 -2.48 19.47 -2.43
C LYS A 278 -3.58 19.07 -3.39
N LYS A 279 -4.80 18.97 -2.87
CA LYS A 279 -6.03 18.79 -3.64
C LYS A 279 -7.06 19.77 -3.12
N ASP A 280 -7.66 20.53 -4.01
CA ASP A 280 -8.78 21.40 -3.62
C ASP A 280 -10.05 20.57 -3.50
N HIS A 281 -11.00 21.00 -2.67
CA HIS A 281 -12.17 20.18 -2.33
C HIS A 281 -12.86 19.58 -3.56
N PHE A 282 -13.03 20.39 -4.61
CA PHE A 282 -13.70 20.01 -5.86
C PHE A 282 -12.76 19.47 -6.94
N ASP A 283 -11.45 19.55 -6.77
CA ASP A 283 -10.51 18.98 -7.73
C ASP A 283 -10.60 17.47 -7.70
N PRO A 284 -10.54 16.79 -8.85
CA PRO A 284 -10.69 15.34 -8.90
C PRO A 284 -9.38 14.59 -8.57
N SER A 285 -8.24 15.29 -8.46
CA SER A 285 -6.93 14.68 -8.24
C SER A 285 -5.93 15.62 -7.53
N PHE A 286 -4.95 15.03 -6.84
CA PHE A 286 -3.85 15.75 -6.19
C PHE A 286 -2.85 16.34 -7.19
N LYS A 287 -2.22 17.44 -6.78
CA LYS A 287 -1.17 18.15 -7.51
C LYS A 287 0.00 18.45 -6.58
N LEU A 288 1.17 18.69 -7.16
CA LEU A 288 2.36 19.08 -6.41
C LEU A 288 2.47 20.60 -6.31
N PHE A 289 2.86 21.08 -5.13
CA PHE A 289 3.13 22.48 -4.85
C PHE A 289 4.45 22.63 -4.09
N GLU A 290 5.10 23.77 -4.26
CA GLU A 290 6.26 24.20 -3.47
C GLU A 290 5.94 25.54 -2.79
N VAL A 291 6.42 25.73 -1.56
CA VAL A 291 6.32 27.00 -0.82
C VAL A 291 7.60 27.23 -0.01
N ASN A 292 7.97 28.48 0.22
CA ASN A 292 9.05 28.81 1.14
C ASN A 292 8.63 28.52 2.59
N VAL A 293 9.59 28.26 3.48
CA VAL A 293 9.34 27.98 4.91
C VAL A 293 8.76 29.17 5.69
N ASP A 294 8.75 30.37 5.10
CA ASP A 294 8.08 31.55 5.63
C ASP A 294 6.63 31.72 5.13
N GLY A 295 6.16 30.84 4.24
CA GLY A 295 4.82 30.85 3.64
C GLY A 295 4.72 31.65 2.34
N THR A 296 5.81 32.27 1.87
CA THR A 296 5.84 33.01 0.60
C THR A 296 6.15 32.08 -0.59
N GLY A 297 5.96 32.58 -1.81
CA GLY A 297 6.43 31.88 -3.01
C GLY A 297 5.66 30.60 -3.35
N LEU A 298 4.42 30.45 -2.91
CA LEU A 298 3.58 29.29 -3.26
C LEU A 298 3.49 29.13 -4.78
N LYS A 299 3.91 27.97 -5.28
CA LYS A 299 3.94 27.62 -6.70
C LYS A 299 3.32 26.24 -6.91
N GLN A 300 2.43 26.12 -7.89
CA GLN A 300 1.97 24.82 -8.40
C GLN A 300 2.99 24.25 -9.39
N LEU A 301 3.39 23.00 -9.22
CA LEU A 301 4.38 22.32 -10.05
C LEU A 301 3.76 21.40 -11.10
N THR A 302 2.61 20.77 -10.79
CA THR A 302 1.93 19.86 -11.73
C THR A 302 0.46 20.25 -11.92
N ASN A 303 -0.07 20.03 -13.13
CA ASN A 303 -1.44 20.41 -13.49
C ASN A 303 -2.08 19.46 -14.53
N SER A 304 -2.26 18.18 -14.18
CA SER A 304 -2.97 17.21 -15.02
C SER A 304 -4.13 16.56 -14.30
N ASP A 305 -4.98 15.82 -15.01
CA ASP A 305 -6.08 15.05 -14.41
C ASP A 305 -5.61 13.89 -13.52
N TYR A 306 -4.33 13.52 -13.58
CA TYR A 306 -3.74 12.47 -12.77
C TYR A 306 -3.39 12.96 -11.37
N ASP A 307 -3.36 12.02 -10.42
CA ASP A 307 -2.93 12.26 -9.04
C ASP A 307 -1.40 12.30 -8.99
N ASP A 308 -0.85 13.33 -8.35
CA ASP A 308 0.56 13.43 -7.96
C ASP A 308 0.71 13.59 -6.47
N LEU A 309 1.48 12.70 -5.84
CA LEU A 309 1.55 12.53 -4.40
C LEU A 309 2.94 12.13 -3.91
N ASP A 310 3.14 12.25 -2.59
CA ASP A 310 4.34 11.81 -1.88
C ASP A 310 5.66 12.36 -2.47
N PRO A 311 5.76 13.68 -2.77
CA PRO A 311 6.97 14.23 -3.37
C PRO A 311 8.17 14.21 -2.41
N ILE A 312 9.36 14.02 -2.96
CA ILE A 312 10.65 14.18 -2.26
C ILE A 312 11.64 14.97 -3.10
N TYR A 313 12.54 15.70 -2.42
CA TYR A 313 13.69 16.33 -3.06
C TYR A 313 14.83 15.32 -3.31
N LEU A 314 15.38 15.34 -4.51
CA LEU A 314 16.55 14.55 -4.89
C LEU A 314 17.86 15.35 -4.73
N PRO A 315 19.00 14.68 -4.48
CA PRO A 315 20.29 15.37 -4.29
C PRO A 315 20.82 16.07 -5.55
N ASP A 316 20.28 15.76 -6.73
CA ASP A 316 20.61 16.42 -8.01
C ASP A 316 19.73 17.64 -8.31
N GLY A 317 18.91 18.07 -7.35
CA GLY A 317 17.99 19.22 -7.47
C GLY A 317 16.67 18.89 -8.16
N LYS A 318 16.43 17.64 -8.58
CA LYS A 318 15.15 17.19 -9.14
C LYS A 318 14.16 16.76 -8.06
N ILE A 319 12.97 16.37 -8.49
CA ILE A 319 11.93 15.82 -7.60
C ILE A 319 11.53 14.42 -8.04
N LEU A 320 11.13 13.60 -7.08
CA LEU A 320 10.55 12.27 -7.31
C LEU A 320 9.23 12.17 -6.55
N PHE A 321 8.21 11.58 -7.18
CA PHE A 321 6.87 11.49 -6.61
C PHE A 321 6.12 10.25 -7.12
N SER A 322 5.06 9.88 -6.41
CA SER A 322 4.07 8.89 -6.83
C SER A 322 3.07 9.53 -7.80
N THR A 323 2.74 8.89 -8.91
CA THR A 323 1.79 9.40 -9.91
C THR A 323 0.88 8.33 -10.50
N THR A 324 -0.34 8.70 -10.91
CA THR A 324 -1.26 7.83 -11.66
C THR A 324 -1.16 8.00 -13.19
N ARG A 325 -0.20 8.81 -13.68
CA ARG A 325 0.06 9.04 -15.12
C ARG A 325 0.38 7.77 -15.93
N ALA A 326 0.71 6.66 -15.28
CA ALA A 326 0.82 5.36 -15.94
C ALA A 326 -0.52 4.75 -16.39
N HIS A 327 -1.64 5.41 -16.07
CA HIS A 327 -3.00 4.98 -16.44
C HIS A 327 -3.24 3.51 -16.09
N SER A 328 -2.77 3.06 -14.92
CA SER A 328 -2.87 1.66 -14.49
C SER A 328 -3.81 1.54 -13.30
N TYR A 329 -4.41 0.38 -13.09
CA TYR A 329 -5.39 0.13 -12.02
C TYR A 329 -4.96 -1.04 -11.12
N VAL A 330 -5.22 -0.91 -9.82
CA VAL A 330 -4.89 -1.98 -8.85
C VAL A 330 -5.79 -3.20 -9.05
N ARG A 331 -5.27 -4.41 -8.83
CA ARG A 331 -6.01 -5.66 -9.06
C ARG A 331 -7.01 -6.03 -7.95
N CYS A 332 -7.06 -5.30 -6.84
CA CYS A 332 -7.99 -5.58 -5.73
C CYS A 332 -9.24 -4.67 -5.71
N LEU A 333 -9.22 -3.53 -6.42
CA LEU A 333 -10.28 -2.52 -6.40
C LEU A 333 -10.33 -1.76 -7.75
N PRO A 334 -11.34 -2.01 -8.62
CA PRO A 334 -11.37 -1.46 -9.98
C PRO A 334 -11.53 0.06 -10.05
N THR A 335 -11.96 0.70 -8.95
CA THR A 335 -12.13 2.15 -8.84
C THR A 335 -10.87 2.88 -8.37
N SER A 336 -9.75 2.17 -8.19
CA SER A 336 -8.49 2.72 -7.70
C SER A 336 -7.41 2.63 -8.77
N PRO A 337 -7.00 3.77 -9.35
CA PRO A 337 -5.74 3.88 -10.05
C PRO A 337 -4.57 3.37 -9.19
N ALA A 338 -3.59 2.76 -9.85
CA ALA A 338 -2.32 2.35 -9.26
C ALA A 338 -1.30 3.49 -9.38
N PHE A 339 -0.55 3.72 -8.30
CA PHE A 339 0.53 4.69 -8.27
C PHE A 339 1.83 4.06 -8.76
N VAL A 340 2.59 4.80 -9.57
CA VAL A 340 3.95 4.46 -9.95
C VAL A 340 4.88 5.60 -9.57
N LEU A 341 6.18 5.36 -9.47
CA LEU A 341 7.13 6.45 -9.24
C LEU A 341 7.50 7.14 -10.56
N ALA A 342 7.59 8.47 -10.49
CA ALA A 342 8.08 9.34 -11.55
C ALA A 342 9.10 10.34 -11.00
N ARG A 343 9.97 10.83 -11.89
CA ARG A 343 10.95 11.88 -11.64
C ARG A 343 10.70 13.04 -12.59
N ALA A 344 10.94 14.25 -12.13
CA ALA A 344 10.77 15.49 -12.89
C ALA A 344 11.84 16.51 -12.51
N ASP A 345 12.01 17.53 -13.33
CA ASP A 345 12.81 18.69 -12.97
C ASP A 345 12.18 19.44 -11.80
N ALA A 346 12.98 20.31 -11.14
CA ALA A 346 12.55 21.06 -9.96
C ALA A 346 11.28 21.89 -10.17
N ASP A 347 11.00 22.29 -11.41
CA ASP A 347 9.84 23.08 -11.78
C ASP A 347 8.59 22.24 -12.10
N GLY A 348 8.68 20.90 -12.01
CA GLY A 348 7.60 19.97 -12.32
C GLY A 348 7.55 19.51 -13.77
N LYS A 349 8.47 19.96 -14.64
CA LYS A 349 8.51 19.58 -16.06
C LYS A 349 9.33 18.31 -16.30
N ASN A 350 9.31 17.83 -17.56
CA ASN A 350 10.06 16.66 -18.01
C ASN A 350 9.79 15.41 -17.16
N ILE A 351 8.52 15.18 -16.83
CA ILE A 351 8.08 14.04 -16.02
C ILE A 351 8.37 12.74 -16.77
N ARG A 352 9.07 11.82 -16.11
CA ARG A 352 9.38 10.48 -16.61
C ARG A 352 9.02 9.42 -15.58
N ILE A 353 8.30 8.39 -16.01
CA ILE A 353 7.97 7.25 -15.16
C ILE A 353 9.21 6.35 -15.04
N ILE A 354 9.59 6.04 -13.80
CA ILE A 354 10.78 5.23 -13.47
C ILE A 354 10.40 3.83 -12.97
N SER A 355 9.14 3.62 -12.61
CA SER A 355 8.57 2.34 -12.18
C SER A 355 7.98 1.52 -13.33
N ARG A 356 8.27 0.21 -13.34
CA ARG A 356 7.70 -0.77 -14.28
C ARG A 356 6.53 -1.56 -13.69
N ASN A 357 6.19 -1.31 -12.43
CA ASN A 357 5.16 -2.07 -11.72
C ASN A 357 3.76 -1.77 -12.28
N ASN A 358 2.91 -2.79 -12.32
CA ASN A 358 1.49 -2.65 -12.60
C ASN A 358 0.67 -2.44 -11.33
N GLU A 359 1.28 -2.74 -10.18
CA GLU A 359 0.77 -2.46 -8.86
C GLU A 359 1.44 -1.21 -8.25
N PRO A 360 0.91 -0.69 -7.13
CA PRO A 360 1.47 0.47 -6.46
C PRO A 360 2.95 0.35 -6.08
N ASP A 361 3.76 1.29 -6.56
CA ASP A 361 5.06 1.69 -6.01
C ASP A 361 4.88 3.11 -5.42
N TYR A 362 5.06 3.28 -4.10
CA TYR A 362 4.75 4.55 -3.42
C TYR A 362 5.56 4.74 -2.12
N LEU A 363 5.44 5.93 -1.52
CA LEU A 363 6.18 6.37 -0.33
C LEU A 363 7.69 6.37 -0.50
N PRO A 364 8.20 7.05 -1.54
CA PRO A 364 9.63 7.18 -1.70
C PRO A 364 10.24 7.94 -0.51
N ALA A 365 11.43 7.52 -0.11
CA ALA A 365 12.29 8.26 0.81
C ALA A 365 13.75 8.09 0.38
N MET A 366 14.55 9.14 0.55
CA MET A 366 15.99 9.06 0.27
C MET A 366 16.71 8.26 1.36
N MET A 367 17.57 7.34 0.93
CA MET A 367 18.51 6.63 1.78
C MET A 367 19.86 7.38 1.85
N PRO A 368 20.64 7.21 2.94
CA PRO A 368 21.93 7.86 3.10
C PRO A 368 22.97 7.55 2.00
N ASP A 369 22.78 6.44 1.26
CA ASP A 369 23.64 6.03 0.15
C ASP A 369 23.21 6.59 -1.21
N GLY A 370 22.23 7.50 -1.23
CA GLY A 370 21.68 8.10 -2.44
C GLY A 370 20.69 7.23 -3.21
N SER A 371 20.34 6.04 -2.71
CA SER A 371 19.24 5.24 -3.25
C SER A 371 17.89 5.75 -2.73
N VAL A 372 16.80 5.37 -3.42
CA VAL A 372 15.43 5.65 -3.00
C VAL A 372 14.83 4.36 -2.45
N ILE A 373 14.35 4.37 -1.20
CA ILE A 373 13.55 3.29 -0.62
C ILE A 373 12.06 3.59 -0.82
N TYR A 374 11.25 2.57 -1.11
CA TYR A 374 9.81 2.72 -1.36
C TYR A 374 9.06 1.42 -1.00
N THR A 375 7.75 1.54 -0.82
CA THR A 375 6.84 0.40 -0.65
C THR A 375 6.36 -0.08 -2.01
N ARG A 376 6.40 -1.40 -2.24
CA ARG A 376 5.91 -2.04 -3.46
C ARG A 376 4.89 -3.10 -3.13
N TRP A 377 3.77 -3.08 -3.85
CA TRP A 377 2.82 -4.19 -3.91
C TRP A 377 3.31 -5.30 -4.83
N GLU A 378 3.18 -6.55 -4.40
CA GLU A 378 3.59 -7.72 -5.16
C GLU A 378 2.53 -8.83 -5.14
N TYR A 379 1.72 -8.90 -6.19
CA TYR A 379 0.69 -9.93 -6.38
C TYR A 379 0.99 -10.89 -7.55
N THR A 380 2.16 -10.81 -8.15
CA THR A 380 2.50 -11.66 -9.31
C THR A 380 2.64 -13.11 -8.86
N GLU A 381 1.69 -13.95 -9.25
CA GLU A 381 1.56 -15.35 -8.81
C GLU A 381 1.40 -15.50 -7.29
N ARG A 382 0.72 -14.55 -6.63
CA ARG A 382 0.56 -14.50 -5.17
C ARG A 382 -0.79 -13.86 -4.77
N PRO A 383 -1.26 -14.07 -3.52
CA PRO A 383 -2.54 -13.50 -3.10
C PRO A 383 -2.54 -11.97 -3.05
N LEU A 384 -3.65 -11.37 -3.48
CA LEU A 384 -3.86 -9.92 -3.58
C LEU A 384 -3.86 -9.11 -2.26
N TRP A 385 -3.54 -9.71 -1.11
CA TRP A 385 -3.68 -9.04 0.20
C TRP A 385 -2.47 -9.15 1.14
N ARG A 386 -1.35 -9.77 0.73
CA ARG A 386 -0.28 -10.12 1.68
C ARG A 386 1.05 -9.39 1.56
N ILE A 387 1.47 -8.95 0.37
CA ILE A 387 2.88 -8.62 0.16
C ILE A 387 3.02 -7.17 -0.28
N GLN A 388 3.35 -6.33 0.70
CA GLN A 388 3.72 -4.95 0.47
C GLN A 388 5.03 -4.65 1.21
N GLY A 389 6.12 -5.07 0.58
CA GLY A 389 7.47 -5.02 1.12
C GLY A 389 8.22 -3.74 0.76
N LEU A 390 9.45 -3.64 1.26
CA LEU A 390 10.35 -2.52 0.98
C LEU A 390 11.29 -2.87 -0.16
N TRP A 391 11.46 -1.93 -1.08
CA TRP A 391 12.35 -2.02 -2.24
C TRP A 391 13.21 -0.77 -2.32
N THR A 392 14.35 -0.88 -2.99
CA THR A 392 15.20 0.26 -3.33
C THR A 392 15.42 0.36 -4.84
N MET A 393 15.71 1.56 -5.33
CA MET A 393 16.18 1.80 -6.68
C MET A 393 17.12 3.01 -6.72
N ASN A 394 17.84 3.20 -7.83
CA ASN A 394 18.49 4.48 -8.09
C ASN A 394 17.44 5.56 -8.44
N PRO A 395 17.72 6.86 -8.23
CA PRO A 395 16.79 7.95 -8.55
C PRO A 395 16.35 8.03 -10.03
N ASP A 396 17.10 7.44 -10.95
CA ASP A 396 16.78 7.36 -12.38
C ASP A 396 15.92 6.14 -12.77
N GLY A 397 15.55 5.29 -11.80
CA GLY A 397 14.76 4.07 -12.00
C GLY A 397 15.57 2.80 -12.26
N THR A 398 16.89 2.93 -12.44
CA THR A 398 17.78 1.77 -12.61
C THR A 398 17.93 0.99 -11.31
N ASN A 399 18.34 -0.27 -11.45
CA ASN A 399 18.69 -1.15 -10.33
C ASN A 399 17.60 -1.26 -9.23
N PRO A 400 16.33 -1.56 -9.55
CA PRO A 400 15.37 -1.88 -8.50
C PRO A 400 15.73 -3.21 -7.85
N GLN A 401 15.74 -3.22 -6.52
CA GLN A 401 16.13 -4.35 -5.71
C GLN A 401 15.19 -4.48 -4.53
N ILE A 402 14.97 -5.71 -4.08
CA ILE A 402 14.34 -5.90 -2.78
C ILE A 402 15.23 -5.31 -1.68
N TYR A 403 14.61 -4.53 -0.78
CA TYR A 403 15.19 -4.19 0.50
C TYR A 403 14.85 -5.30 1.51
N TRP A 404 13.56 -5.51 1.81
CA TRP A 404 13.07 -6.55 2.72
C TRP A 404 11.62 -6.96 2.43
N GLY A 405 11.31 -8.24 2.59
CA GLY A 405 9.95 -8.77 2.68
C GLY A 405 9.27 -9.18 1.38
N ASN A 406 10.00 -9.74 0.40
CA ASN A 406 9.34 -10.31 -0.79
C ASN A 406 8.50 -11.51 -0.39
N ARG A 407 8.95 -12.34 0.55
CA ARG A 407 8.31 -13.60 0.96
C ARG A 407 7.72 -13.53 2.36
N SER A 408 7.76 -12.36 2.97
CA SER A 408 7.15 -12.11 4.27
C SER A 408 5.63 -12.03 4.15
N PHE A 409 4.93 -12.68 5.09
CA PHE A 409 3.47 -12.58 5.24
C PHE A 409 3.06 -11.75 6.46
N THR A 410 4.02 -11.24 7.23
CA THR A 410 3.77 -10.42 8.41
C THR A 410 4.91 -9.42 8.64
N PRO A 411 4.60 -8.14 8.90
CA PRO A 411 3.27 -7.51 8.79
C PRO A 411 2.76 -7.48 7.34
N ASP A 412 1.47 -7.21 7.13
CA ASP A 412 0.86 -7.14 5.76
C ASP A 412 1.48 -6.01 4.92
N MET A 413 1.80 -4.86 5.55
CA MET A 413 2.37 -3.70 4.84
C MET A 413 3.47 -3.02 5.65
N LEU A 414 4.57 -2.70 4.98
CA LEU A 414 5.65 -1.87 5.50
C LEU A 414 5.59 -0.52 4.79
N ILE A 415 5.25 0.54 5.53
CA ILE A 415 5.10 1.88 4.96
C ILE A 415 5.91 2.92 5.72
N GLU A 416 6.05 4.12 5.15
CA GLU A 416 6.68 5.27 5.83
C GLU A 416 8.12 4.98 6.27
N ALA A 417 8.81 4.17 5.47
CA ALA A 417 10.17 3.75 5.74
C ALA A 417 11.14 4.94 5.72
N ARG A 418 12.00 5.04 6.73
CA ARG A 418 13.09 6.02 6.80
C ARG A 418 14.34 5.37 7.38
N ALA A 419 15.50 5.72 6.85
CA ALA A 419 16.77 5.30 7.43
C ALA A 419 16.91 5.86 8.86
N ILE A 420 17.43 5.04 9.77
CA ILE A 420 17.81 5.46 11.12
C ILE A 420 19.24 6.02 11.05
N PRO A 421 19.46 7.31 11.34
CA PRO A 421 20.77 7.93 11.26
C PRO A 421 21.85 7.15 12.01
N GLY A 422 22.97 6.88 11.35
CA GLY A 422 24.15 6.25 11.97
C GLY A 422 24.14 4.73 12.11
N THR A 423 23.06 4.02 11.73
CA THR A 423 22.93 2.57 12.01
C THR A 423 22.93 1.66 10.79
N GLY A 424 22.53 2.16 9.61
CA GLY A 424 22.25 1.34 8.43
C GLY A 424 20.89 0.62 8.48
N ASN A 425 20.13 0.77 9.57
CA ASN A 425 18.79 0.21 9.71
C ASN A 425 17.72 1.14 9.16
N VAL A 426 16.52 0.59 8.92
CA VAL A 426 15.35 1.36 8.47
C VAL A 426 14.21 1.20 9.46
N MET A 427 13.65 2.32 9.93
CA MET A 427 12.40 2.36 10.69
C MET A 427 11.22 2.37 9.73
N PHE A 428 10.12 1.70 10.09
CA PHE A 428 8.89 1.68 9.31
C PHE A 428 7.64 1.61 10.20
N VAL A 429 6.47 1.84 9.61
CA VAL A 429 5.17 1.58 10.22
C VAL A 429 4.60 0.30 9.60
N GLY A 430 4.37 -0.71 10.44
CA GLY A 430 3.61 -1.91 10.06
C GLY A 430 2.12 -1.59 10.09
N GLN A 431 1.47 -1.52 8.93
CA GLN A 431 0.05 -1.18 8.79
C GLN A 431 -0.77 -2.33 8.21
N GLY A 432 -2.09 -2.29 8.44
CA GLY A 432 -3.03 -3.27 7.86
C GLY A 432 -3.61 -2.80 6.53
N HIS A 433 -3.83 -3.72 5.61
CA HIS A 433 -4.32 -3.43 4.25
C HIS A 433 -5.69 -2.74 4.21
N HIS A 434 -6.56 -3.10 5.16
CA HIS A 434 -7.88 -2.51 5.37
C HIS A 434 -7.97 -1.72 6.69
N ARG A 435 -6.82 -1.30 7.23
CA ARG A 435 -6.67 -0.57 8.51
C ARG A 435 -5.54 0.47 8.46
N VAL A 436 -5.52 1.30 7.43
CA VAL A 436 -4.42 2.25 7.11
C VAL A 436 -4.16 3.38 8.11
N PHE A 437 -5.04 3.57 9.09
CA PHE A 437 -4.78 4.48 10.24
C PHE A 437 -4.50 3.73 11.54
N SER A 438 -4.23 2.43 11.44
CA SER A 438 -3.77 1.56 12.52
C SER A 438 -2.35 1.09 12.18
N GLY A 439 -1.46 1.06 13.15
CA GLY A 439 -0.10 0.59 12.90
C GLY A 439 0.79 0.59 14.14
N SER A 440 1.80 -0.25 14.09
CA SER A 440 2.89 -0.33 15.07
C SER A 440 4.22 -0.04 14.39
N LEU A 441 5.22 0.36 15.18
CA LEU A 441 6.54 0.70 14.66
C LEU A 441 7.47 -0.50 14.69
N GLY A 442 8.27 -0.64 13.64
CA GLY A 442 9.31 -1.65 13.54
C GLY A 442 10.62 -1.12 12.96
N VAL A 443 11.64 -1.97 13.04
CA VAL A 443 12.96 -1.75 12.45
C VAL A 443 13.31 -2.93 11.55
N ILE A 444 13.89 -2.64 10.40
CA ILE A 444 14.53 -3.60 9.52
C ILE A 444 16.05 -3.51 9.65
N ASN A 445 16.69 -4.63 9.97
CA ASN A 445 18.14 -4.82 10.00
C ASN A 445 18.54 -5.87 8.94
N LEU A 446 19.13 -5.41 7.83
CA LEU A 446 19.50 -6.27 6.71
C LEU A 446 20.69 -7.20 7.00
N SER A 447 21.48 -6.92 8.04
CA SER A 447 22.60 -7.80 8.42
C SER A 447 22.15 -9.15 8.94
N GLU A 448 20.90 -9.24 9.41
CA GLU A 448 20.32 -10.46 9.98
C GLU A 448 19.43 -11.21 8.98
N GLY A 449 18.86 -10.52 7.98
CA GLY A 449 18.04 -11.16 6.96
C GLY A 449 17.21 -10.16 6.15
N ARG A 450 16.60 -10.67 5.08
CA ARG A 450 15.79 -9.88 4.13
C ARG A 450 14.32 -10.32 4.09
N GLU A 451 13.95 -11.29 4.90
CA GLU A 451 12.66 -11.96 4.85
C GLU A 451 12.27 -12.41 6.25
N HIS A 452 10.98 -12.43 6.54
CA HIS A 452 10.45 -12.97 7.79
C HIS A 452 10.93 -14.42 8.00
N PRO A 453 11.38 -14.79 9.22
CA PRO A 453 11.34 -13.99 10.46
C PRO A 453 12.56 -13.10 10.70
N ASP A 454 13.55 -13.12 9.80
CA ASP A 454 14.86 -12.52 10.03
C ASP A 454 14.91 -11.03 9.66
N GLY A 455 15.70 -10.27 10.42
CA GLY A 455 15.95 -8.86 10.16
C GLY A 455 14.77 -7.93 10.45
N ILE A 456 13.74 -8.38 11.18
CA ILE A 456 12.60 -7.55 11.61
C ILE A 456 12.48 -7.48 13.13
N TYR A 457 12.29 -6.27 13.65
CA TYR A 457 12.10 -5.99 15.07
C TYR A 457 10.89 -5.12 15.32
N LYS A 458 10.26 -5.25 16.49
CA LYS A 458 9.22 -4.35 16.99
C LYS A 458 9.83 -3.27 17.88
N ILE A 459 9.49 -2.01 17.62
CA ILE A 459 9.72 -0.93 18.59
C ILE A 459 8.55 -0.91 19.58
N THR A 460 7.32 -0.79 19.08
CA THR A 460 6.11 -0.74 19.91
C THR A 460 5.61 -2.15 20.18
N ALA A 461 6.32 -2.88 21.06
CA ALA A 461 6.11 -4.31 21.29
C ALA A 461 4.70 -4.65 21.80
N ASP A 462 4.06 -3.73 22.53
CA ASP A 462 2.72 -3.82 23.11
C ASP A 462 1.58 -3.63 22.09
N VAL A 463 1.88 -3.25 20.85
CA VAL A 463 0.87 -3.07 19.78
C VAL A 463 1.08 -4.08 18.68
N GLY A 464 0.17 -5.05 18.56
CA GLY A 464 0.24 -6.10 17.54
C GLY A 464 0.20 -5.55 16.11
N TRP A 465 0.82 -6.25 15.16
CA TRP A 465 0.67 -5.91 13.75
C TRP A 465 -0.81 -5.93 13.34
N PRO A 466 -1.35 -4.86 12.73
CA PRO A 466 -2.74 -4.85 12.28
C PRO A 466 -2.99 -5.95 11.23
N GLU A 467 -4.19 -6.56 11.27
CA GLU A 467 -4.67 -7.61 10.37
C GLU A 467 -3.97 -8.97 10.46
N THR A 468 -2.65 -9.02 10.48
CA THR A 468 -1.91 -10.29 10.65
C THR A 468 -1.85 -10.74 12.10
N GLY A 469 -1.89 -9.80 13.05
CA GLY A 469 -1.44 -10.05 14.41
C GLY A 469 0.07 -10.31 14.48
N ASP A 470 0.59 -10.50 15.68
CA ASP A 470 1.98 -10.93 15.87
C ASP A 470 2.12 -12.43 15.54
N PRO A 471 3.22 -12.84 14.87
CA PRO A 471 3.50 -14.25 14.62
C PRO A 471 3.74 -15.03 15.92
N LYS A 472 3.84 -16.36 15.80
CA LYS A 472 4.23 -17.24 16.90
C LYS A 472 5.50 -18.01 16.52
N PRO A 473 6.65 -17.76 17.18
CA PRO A 473 6.88 -16.75 18.24
C PRO A 473 6.74 -15.30 17.71
N PRO A 474 6.47 -14.31 18.59
CA PRO A 474 6.40 -12.91 18.18
C PRO A 474 7.77 -12.41 17.70
N HIS A 475 7.76 -11.40 16.83
CA HIS A 475 9.00 -10.72 16.44
C HIS A 475 9.70 -10.13 17.67
N PRO A 476 11.05 -10.14 17.70
CA PRO A 476 11.80 -9.62 18.83
C PRO A 476 11.57 -8.11 19.03
N THR A 477 11.58 -7.68 20.27
CA THR A 477 11.59 -6.25 20.61
C THR A 477 12.97 -5.67 20.31
N TYR A 478 13.02 -4.52 19.63
CA TYR A 478 14.26 -3.87 19.21
C TYR A 478 15.12 -3.46 20.41
N SER A 479 14.51 -2.83 21.42
CA SER A 479 15.20 -2.51 22.67
C SER A 479 14.83 -3.51 23.77
N PRO A 480 15.81 -4.12 24.47
CA PRO A 480 15.54 -4.94 25.65
C PRO A 480 15.00 -4.11 26.83
N ASN A 481 15.14 -2.78 26.79
CA ASN A 481 14.64 -1.88 27.84
C ASN A 481 13.24 -1.33 27.53
N TYR A 482 12.60 -1.76 26.43
CA TYR A 482 11.29 -1.26 26.06
C TYR A 482 10.28 -1.46 27.18
N HIS A 483 9.57 -0.38 27.55
CA HIS A 483 8.43 -0.43 28.45
C HIS A 483 7.17 0.13 27.78
N ALA A 484 6.04 -0.50 28.08
CA ALA A 484 4.73 0.03 27.73
C ALA A 484 4.28 1.02 28.81
N SER A 485 3.74 2.17 28.40
CA SER A 485 3.24 3.20 29.31
C SER A 485 2.03 3.86 28.67
N GLY A 486 0.83 3.54 29.18
CA GLY A 486 -0.43 3.93 28.59
C GLY A 486 -0.86 3.02 27.43
N ASN A 487 -2.16 3.05 27.12
CA ASN A 487 -2.76 2.22 26.09
C ASN A 487 -2.82 2.97 24.74
N TYR A 488 -1.70 3.07 24.04
CA TYR A 488 -1.65 3.66 22.69
C TYR A 488 -1.91 2.60 21.62
N GLY A 489 -2.83 2.88 20.70
CA GLY A 489 -3.31 1.88 19.75
C GLY A 489 -2.79 2.02 18.33
N ALA A 490 -2.23 3.18 17.96
CA ALA A 490 -1.67 3.39 16.63
C ALA A 490 -0.55 4.43 16.60
N TYR A 491 0.40 4.20 15.69
CA TYR A 491 1.54 5.07 15.41
C TYR A 491 1.60 5.36 13.91
N LYS A 492 2.04 6.57 13.54
CA LYS A 492 2.18 7.00 12.14
C LYS A 492 3.29 8.03 11.98
N THR A 493 3.79 8.16 10.76
CA THR A 493 4.75 9.16 10.29
C THR A 493 5.97 9.33 11.21
N PRO A 494 6.69 8.25 11.55
CA PRO A 494 7.90 8.40 12.34
C PRO A 494 8.97 9.18 11.56
N TYR A 495 9.73 10.00 12.27
CA TYR A 495 10.88 10.73 11.75
C TYR A 495 12.08 10.53 12.68
N PRO A 496 13.00 9.60 12.34
CA PRO A 496 14.24 9.42 13.09
C PRO A 496 15.07 10.71 13.14
N ILE A 497 15.43 11.16 14.34
CA ILE A 497 16.31 12.34 14.57
C ILE A 497 17.69 11.93 15.11
N GLY A 498 17.85 10.65 15.47
CA GLY A 498 19.10 10.02 15.86
C GLY A 498 18.96 8.51 15.85
N GLU A 499 19.94 7.81 16.42
CA GLU A 499 19.96 6.34 16.49
C GLU A 499 18.77 5.78 17.30
N ASN A 500 18.37 6.47 18.37
CA ASN A 500 17.41 5.96 19.35
C ASN A 500 16.17 6.84 19.53
N ASP A 501 16.11 8.01 18.89
CA ASP A 501 15.10 9.04 19.16
C ASP A 501 14.44 9.49 17.86
N PHE A 502 13.12 9.70 17.92
CA PHE A 502 12.32 10.02 16.75
C PHE A 502 11.06 10.84 17.11
N LEU A 503 10.62 11.67 16.17
CA LEU A 503 9.29 12.28 16.22
C LEU A 503 8.27 11.27 15.71
N VAL A 504 7.09 11.20 16.31
CA VAL A 504 6.04 10.27 15.86
C VAL A 504 4.65 10.82 16.18
N SER A 505 3.71 10.51 15.29
CA SER A 505 2.29 10.74 15.51
C SER A 505 1.67 9.54 16.20
N ILE A 506 1.14 9.73 17.42
CA ILE A 506 0.57 8.66 18.24
C ILE A 506 -0.91 8.93 18.50
N ARG A 507 -1.72 7.86 18.45
CA ARG A 507 -3.14 7.87 18.83
C ARG A 507 -3.37 7.02 20.07
N SER A 508 -4.07 7.57 21.06
CA SER A 508 -4.42 6.84 22.28
C SER A 508 -5.66 5.95 22.11
N GLY A 509 -5.84 5.00 23.05
CA GLY A 509 -6.97 4.09 23.09
C GLY A 509 -6.76 2.81 22.28
N LYS A 510 -7.55 1.77 22.58
CA LYS A 510 -7.54 0.54 21.78
C LYS A 510 -8.11 0.85 20.40
N VAL A 511 -7.34 0.55 19.37
CA VAL A 511 -7.88 0.48 18.01
C VAL A 511 -8.77 -0.75 17.96
N ASP A 512 -10.08 -0.56 17.76
CA ASP A 512 -10.99 -1.68 17.60
C ASP A 512 -10.50 -2.60 16.49
N SER A 513 -10.59 -3.90 16.74
CA SER A 513 -10.13 -4.97 15.88
C SER A 513 -10.95 -5.14 14.59
N GLY A 514 -11.57 -4.08 14.05
CA GLY A 514 -12.59 -4.12 13.00
C GLY A 514 -12.67 -2.93 12.02
N GLY A 515 -11.55 -2.29 11.65
CA GLY A 515 -11.49 -1.27 10.58
C GLY A 515 -11.25 0.15 11.10
N ASN A 516 -11.07 1.13 10.21
CA ASN A 516 -10.88 2.57 10.52
C ASN A 516 -12.11 3.23 11.18
N ARG A 517 -13.02 2.45 11.78
CA ARG A 517 -14.12 2.89 12.64
C ARG A 517 -13.65 3.55 13.94
N VAL A 518 -12.34 3.57 14.18
CA VAL A 518 -11.71 4.35 15.24
C VAL A 518 -11.68 5.82 14.82
N SER A 519 -12.87 6.41 14.95
CA SER A 519 -13.08 7.64 15.71
C SER A 519 -12.29 8.87 15.23
N VAL A 520 -12.99 9.71 14.45
CA VAL A 520 -12.74 11.16 14.33
C VAL A 520 -12.60 11.88 15.69
N PHE A 521 -12.88 11.19 16.80
CA PHE A 521 -12.86 11.71 18.16
C PHE A 521 -11.50 11.59 18.84
N ASN A 522 -10.52 10.83 18.31
CA ASN A 522 -9.17 10.81 18.88
C ASN A 522 -8.08 10.96 17.80
N PRO A 523 -7.67 12.20 17.47
CA PRO A 523 -6.67 12.44 16.45
C PRO A 523 -5.27 12.02 16.88
N PHE A 524 -4.42 11.77 15.88
CA PHE A 524 -2.98 11.65 16.10
C PHE A 524 -2.40 12.94 16.70
N SER A 525 -1.62 12.82 17.77
CA SER A 525 -0.86 13.91 18.39
C SER A 525 0.64 13.64 18.23
N LEU A 526 1.45 14.70 18.23
CA LEU A 526 2.89 14.62 18.02
C LEU A 526 3.65 14.40 19.33
N TYR A 527 4.52 13.39 19.34
CA TYR A 527 5.39 13.04 20.45
C TYR A 527 6.85 13.01 20.01
N LEU A 528 7.75 13.31 20.95
CA LEU A 528 9.12 12.79 20.91
C LEU A 528 9.11 11.44 21.62
N MET A 529 9.64 10.39 20.97
CA MET A 529 9.69 9.04 21.50
C MET A 529 11.09 8.43 21.28
N ASP A 530 11.48 7.52 22.17
CA ASP A 530 12.68 6.71 22.00
C ASP A 530 12.38 5.21 21.83
N MET A 531 13.42 4.45 21.47
CA MET A 531 13.34 3.00 21.28
C MET A 531 13.01 2.22 22.57
N ASP A 532 13.21 2.82 23.74
CA ASP A 532 12.94 2.23 25.06
C ASP A 532 11.48 2.48 25.52
N GLY A 533 10.68 3.20 24.74
CA GLY A 533 9.28 3.47 25.03
C GLY A 533 9.02 4.77 25.79
N ASN A 534 10.07 5.55 26.13
CA ASN A 534 9.90 6.88 26.71
C ASN A 534 9.27 7.81 25.67
N ARG A 535 8.28 8.60 26.09
CA ARG A 535 7.58 9.52 25.19
C ARG A 535 7.06 10.75 25.91
N GLU A 536 7.06 11.86 25.20
CA GLU A 536 6.60 13.16 25.68
C GLU A 536 5.78 13.88 24.62
N LEU A 537 4.57 14.30 24.99
CA LEU A 537 3.70 15.10 24.12
C LEU A 537 4.39 16.42 23.75
N ILE A 538 4.52 16.67 22.45
CA ILE A 538 4.98 17.93 21.89
C ILE A 538 3.77 18.79 21.52
N TYR A 539 2.87 18.28 20.68
CA TYR A 539 1.80 19.09 20.12
C TYR A 539 0.56 18.25 19.81
N ARG A 540 -0.61 18.80 20.11
CA ARG A 540 -1.92 18.22 19.75
C ARG A 540 -2.68 19.25 18.93
N GLY A 541 -2.95 18.96 17.66
CA GLY A 541 -3.66 19.85 16.74
C GLY A 541 -5.17 19.85 16.93
N ASN A 542 -5.86 20.43 15.95
CA ASN A 542 -7.32 20.40 15.84
C ASN A 542 -7.78 19.08 15.19
N HIS A 543 -6.93 18.48 14.35
CA HIS A 543 -7.13 17.18 13.73
C HIS A 543 -5.87 16.30 13.92
N ASN A 544 -5.58 15.42 12.95
CA ASN A 544 -4.43 14.51 13.00
C ASN A 544 -3.15 15.27 12.66
N ILE A 545 -2.24 15.33 13.63
CA ILE A 545 -0.88 15.80 13.38
C ILE A 545 -0.09 14.69 12.69
N LEU A 546 0.45 14.98 11.51
CA LEU A 546 1.17 14.03 10.66
C LEU A 546 2.43 14.67 10.06
N TYR A 547 3.38 13.82 9.67
CA TYR A 547 4.58 14.18 8.90
C TYR A 547 5.47 15.24 9.56
N ALA A 548 5.62 15.16 10.89
CA ALA A 548 6.48 16.07 11.62
C ALA A 548 7.95 15.93 11.21
N MET A 549 8.60 17.03 10.84
CA MET A 549 10.01 17.11 10.47
C MET A 549 10.68 18.27 11.21
N PRO A 550 11.88 18.09 11.81
CA PRO A 550 12.67 19.20 12.30
C PRO A 550 12.93 20.22 11.18
N LEU A 551 12.63 21.50 11.43
CA LEU A 551 12.88 22.55 10.46
C LEU A 551 14.33 23.05 10.59
N LYS A 552 15.25 22.29 10.01
CA LYS A 552 16.69 22.60 9.98
C LYS A 552 17.35 21.98 8.74
N PRO A 553 18.50 22.51 8.28
CA PRO A 553 19.26 21.88 7.21
C PRO A 553 19.58 20.42 7.51
N ARG A 554 19.55 19.58 6.48
CA ARG A 554 19.83 18.14 6.53
C ARG A 554 20.95 17.78 5.56
N THR A 555 21.67 16.71 5.87
CA THR A 555 22.75 16.21 5.00
C THR A 555 22.21 15.79 3.65
N VAL A 556 22.81 16.31 2.57
CA VAL A 556 22.55 15.88 1.19
C VAL A 556 23.18 14.49 0.98
N PRO A 557 22.41 13.45 0.63
CA PRO A 557 22.97 12.14 0.29
C PRO A 557 23.87 12.22 -0.95
N PRO A 558 24.81 11.27 -1.15
CA PRO A 558 25.59 11.22 -2.38
C PRO A 558 24.71 11.19 -3.61
N MET A 559 25.01 12.04 -4.58
CA MET A 559 24.30 12.06 -5.87
C MET A 559 24.69 10.82 -6.68
N ARG A 560 23.68 10.06 -7.14
CA ARG A 560 23.87 9.00 -8.13
C ARG A 560 23.68 9.57 -9.52
N ALA A 561 24.60 9.27 -10.44
CA ALA A 561 24.51 9.74 -11.82
C ALA A 561 23.27 9.15 -12.50
N ASP A 562 22.64 9.95 -13.36
CA ASP A 562 21.63 9.45 -14.30
C ASP A 562 22.35 8.68 -15.42
N THR A 563 22.05 7.39 -15.52
CA THR A 563 22.72 6.47 -16.46
C THR A 563 21.79 6.00 -17.57
N VAL A 564 20.57 6.50 -17.61
CA VAL A 564 19.54 6.04 -18.54
C VAL A 564 19.68 6.74 -19.89
N ASP A 565 19.70 5.96 -20.96
CA ASP A 565 19.66 6.42 -22.35
C ASP A 565 18.23 6.85 -22.73
N TRP A 566 17.75 7.91 -22.09
CA TRP A 566 16.37 8.35 -22.25
C TRP A 566 16.03 8.68 -23.71
N PRO A 567 14.97 8.10 -24.29
CA PRO A 567 14.58 8.40 -25.66
C PRO A 567 14.10 9.85 -25.79
N ASN A 568 14.35 10.46 -26.95
CA ASN A 568 13.65 11.69 -27.30
C ASN A 568 12.18 11.40 -27.57
N LYS A 569 11.33 12.43 -27.47
CA LYS A 569 9.89 12.30 -27.70
C LYS A 569 9.61 11.68 -29.07
N GLY A 570 8.94 10.53 -29.07
CA GLY A 570 8.55 9.79 -30.27
C GLY A 570 9.61 8.81 -30.80
N GLU A 571 10.81 8.80 -30.23
CA GLU A 571 11.84 7.81 -30.56
C GLU A 571 11.64 6.53 -29.73
N PRO A 572 11.89 5.34 -30.29
CA PRO A 572 11.84 4.11 -29.52
C PRO A 572 12.96 4.09 -28.49
N ALA A 573 12.63 3.59 -27.29
CA ALA A 573 13.62 3.31 -26.27
C ALA A 573 14.62 2.25 -26.75
N LYS A 574 15.89 2.41 -26.37
CA LYS A 574 16.87 1.33 -26.54
C LYS A 574 16.54 0.17 -25.60
N ASP A 575 16.85 -1.04 -26.05
CA ASP A 575 16.87 -2.22 -25.18
C ASP A 575 17.86 -2.04 -24.04
N GLY A 576 17.61 -2.76 -22.94
CA GLY A 576 18.60 -3.00 -21.91
C GLY A 576 19.13 -4.44 -21.99
N VAL A 577 20.04 -4.76 -21.08
CA VAL A 577 20.70 -6.07 -21.02
C VAL A 577 20.52 -6.67 -19.64
N LEU A 578 20.10 -7.94 -19.61
CA LEU A 578 20.08 -8.74 -18.41
C LEU A 578 21.06 -9.91 -18.52
N TYR A 579 21.65 -10.27 -17.38
CA TYR A 579 22.51 -11.44 -17.31
C TYR A 579 22.40 -12.13 -15.95
N SER A 580 22.78 -13.40 -15.92
CA SER A 580 23.03 -14.13 -14.69
C SER A 580 24.30 -14.94 -14.87
N ALA A 581 25.17 -14.91 -13.85
CA ALA A 581 26.38 -15.72 -13.85
C ALA A 581 26.04 -17.21 -13.78
N ASP A 582 24.91 -17.55 -13.14
CA ASP A 582 24.47 -18.93 -12.95
C ASP A 582 23.00 -19.02 -12.47
N VAL A 583 22.10 -19.49 -13.34
CA VAL A 583 20.67 -19.63 -13.02
C VAL A 583 20.35 -20.71 -11.98
N TYR A 584 21.30 -21.59 -11.65
CA TYR A 584 21.10 -22.64 -10.65
C TYR A 584 21.40 -22.18 -9.22
N GLU A 585 22.05 -21.03 -9.04
CA GLU A 585 22.36 -20.51 -7.72
C GLU A 585 21.08 -20.30 -6.89
N GLY A 586 21.00 -21.01 -5.74
CA GLY A 586 19.85 -21.02 -4.83
C GLY A 586 18.82 -22.14 -5.06
N ILE A 587 18.98 -22.97 -6.11
CA ILE A 587 18.08 -24.10 -6.42
C ILE A 587 18.81 -25.38 -6.90
N ASP A 588 20.14 -25.39 -6.84
CA ASP A 588 21.02 -26.42 -7.39
C ASP A 588 20.88 -27.79 -6.69
N GLU A 589 20.55 -27.80 -5.40
CA GLU A 589 20.24 -29.04 -4.67
C GLU A 589 18.97 -29.75 -5.18
N ASP A 590 17.98 -28.98 -5.65
CA ASP A 590 16.70 -29.50 -6.14
C ASP A 590 16.65 -29.62 -7.68
N LEU A 591 17.62 -29.06 -8.42
CA LEU A 591 17.64 -29.04 -9.89
C LEU A 591 19.02 -29.42 -10.45
N PRO A 592 19.19 -30.62 -11.04
CA PRO A 592 20.45 -31.05 -11.63
C PRO A 592 20.96 -30.10 -12.70
N ARG A 593 22.24 -29.75 -12.63
CA ARG A 593 22.90 -28.91 -13.64
C ARG A 593 22.81 -29.49 -15.04
N GLY A 594 22.70 -28.59 -16.02
CA GLY A 594 22.51 -28.92 -17.42
C GLY A 594 21.07 -29.27 -17.81
N THR A 595 20.14 -29.34 -16.84
CA THR A 595 18.71 -29.54 -17.14
C THR A 595 18.11 -28.32 -17.85
N ALA A 596 18.31 -27.12 -17.31
CA ALA A 596 17.83 -25.89 -17.92
C ALA A 596 18.56 -25.64 -19.24
N LYS A 597 17.79 -25.53 -20.32
CA LYS A 597 18.27 -25.24 -21.68
C LYS A 597 17.88 -23.85 -22.15
N TYR A 598 16.74 -23.35 -21.66
CA TYR A 598 16.23 -22.05 -22.06
C TYR A 598 15.74 -21.26 -20.86
N LEU A 599 15.85 -19.93 -20.96
CA LEU A 599 15.14 -19.00 -20.11
C LEU A 599 14.00 -18.39 -20.95
N ARG A 600 12.75 -18.61 -20.54
CA ARG A 600 11.58 -17.96 -21.13
C ARG A 600 11.42 -16.57 -20.53
N ILE A 601 11.20 -15.59 -21.39
CA ILE A 601 10.95 -14.20 -21.03
C ILE A 601 9.47 -13.92 -21.27
N ILE A 602 8.79 -13.52 -20.21
CA ILE A 602 7.37 -13.18 -20.25
C ILE A 602 7.24 -11.71 -19.85
N GLU A 603 6.44 -10.96 -20.60
CA GLU A 603 5.97 -9.63 -20.23
C GLU A 603 4.60 -9.76 -19.56
N MET A 604 4.37 -9.00 -18.49
CA MET A 604 3.03 -8.77 -17.95
C MET A 604 2.58 -7.36 -18.31
N ASP A 605 1.56 -7.25 -19.17
CA ASP A 605 1.03 -5.97 -19.63
C ASP A 605 0.47 -5.19 -18.44
N SER A 606 0.60 -3.87 -18.49
CA SER A 606 -0.05 -2.99 -17.54
C SER A 606 -1.57 -3.09 -17.65
N LYS A 607 -2.25 -3.21 -16.51
CA LYS A 607 -3.71 -3.18 -16.45
C LYS A 607 -4.19 -1.73 -16.66
N THR A 608 -4.21 -1.29 -17.92
CA THR A 608 -4.64 0.06 -18.29
C THR A 608 -6.15 0.22 -18.46
N TYR A 609 -6.89 -0.85 -18.17
CA TYR A 609 -8.33 -0.93 -18.36
C TYR A 609 -9.06 -1.18 -17.04
N THR A 610 -10.29 -0.69 -16.94
CA THR A 610 -11.18 -0.98 -15.81
C THR A 610 -12.65 -0.90 -16.21
N SER A 611 -13.47 -1.79 -15.67
CA SER A 611 -14.93 -1.68 -15.76
C SER A 611 -15.54 -0.83 -14.63
N MET A 612 -14.72 -0.36 -13.68
CA MET A 612 -15.13 0.35 -12.45
C MET A 612 -16.08 -0.43 -11.52
N VAL A 613 -16.49 -1.63 -11.91
CA VAL A 613 -17.36 -2.49 -11.13
C VAL A 613 -16.59 -3.73 -10.73
N LYS A 614 -16.72 -4.10 -9.45
CA LYS A 614 -16.07 -5.28 -8.90
C LYS A 614 -16.67 -6.53 -9.55
N SER A 615 -15.83 -7.35 -10.18
CA SER A 615 -16.21 -8.68 -10.68
C SER A 615 -16.40 -9.67 -9.51
N PHE A 616 -16.75 -10.93 -9.80
CA PHE A 616 -16.81 -12.00 -8.79
C PHE A 616 -15.45 -12.37 -8.19
N ARG A 617 -14.34 -11.90 -8.78
CA ARG A 617 -13.02 -11.92 -8.15
C ARG A 617 -12.87 -10.62 -7.34
N HIS A 618 -12.18 -9.63 -7.88
CA HIS A 618 -11.94 -8.33 -7.26
C HIS A 618 -11.82 -7.20 -8.28
N SER A 619 -11.07 -7.38 -9.37
CA SER A 619 -10.95 -6.41 -10.45
C SER A 619 -11.89 -6.73 -11.61
N GLY A 620 -12.31 -5.72 -12.35
CA GLY A 620 -13.13 -5.89 -13.55
C GLY A 620 -12.50 -5.15 -14.74
N PRO A 621 -12.44 -5.75 -15.94
CA PRO A 621 -12.69 -7.16 -16.25
C PRO A 621 -11.63 -8.11 -15.64
N ALA A 622 -12.08 -9.32 -15.27
CA ALA A 622 -11.25 -10.40 -14.74
C ALA A 622 -10.46 -11.10 -15.88
N VAL A 623 -9.20 -11.40 -15.59
CA VAL A 623 -8.25 -12.07 -16.51
C VAL A 623 -8.16 -13.56 -16.23
N SER A 624 -8.20 -13.94 -14.95
CA SER A 624 -8.13 -15.31 -14.47
C SER A 624 -9.12 -15.54 -13.33
N ILE A 625 -9.61 -16.77 -13.21
CA ILE A 625 -10.44 -17.20 -12.07
C ILE A 625 -9.61 -17.84 -10.95
N ILE A 626 -8.34 -18.13 -11.23
CA ILE A 626 -7.42 -18.76 -10.28
C ILE A 626 -6.94 -17.72 -9.26
N GLN A 627 -6.49 -16.59 -9.77
CA GLN A 627 -5.99 -15.44 -9.02
C GLN A 627 -6.38 -14.14 -9.73
N GLU A 628 -6.30 -13.02 -9.02
CA GLU A 628 -6.21 -11.72 -9.69
C GLU A 628 -4.88 -11.58 -10.43
N ASP A 629 -4.91 -11.59 -11.76
CA ASP A 629 -3.72 -11.65 -12.61
C ASP A 629 -3.69 -10.55 -13.68
N GLY A 630 -2.54 -10.37 -14.32
CA GLY A 630 -2.37 -9.49 -15.48
C GLY A 630 -2.37 -10.26 -16.80
N VAL A 631 -2.52 -9.54 -17.91
CA VAL A 631 -2.34 -10.12 -19.26
C VAL A 631 -0.86 -10.47 -19.44
N LYS A 632 -0.57 -11.66 -19.99
CA LYS A 632 0.79 -12.17 -20.17
C LYS A 632 1.12 -12.41 -21.63
N ARG A 633 2.36 -12.11 -22.02
CA ARG A 633 2.93 -12.36 -23.35
C ARG A 633 4.27 -13.03 -23.24
N ILE A 634 4.46 -14.14 -23.95
CA ILE A 634 5.80 -14.73 -24.08
C ILE A 634 6.54 -13.96 -25.16
N LEU A 635 7.56 -13.20 -24.78
CA LEU A 635 8.43 -12.52 -25.73
C LEU A 635 9.31 -13.51 -26.48
N GLY A 636 9.68 -14.61 -25.80
CA GLY A 636 10.44 -15.69 -26.41
C GLY A 636 11.34 -16.39 -25.40
N THR A 637 12.41 -16.99 -25.92
CA THR A 637 13.41 -17.70 -25.13
C THR A 637 14.82 -17.28 -25.49
N VAL A 638 15.73 -17.39 -24.53
CA VAL A 638 17.18 -17.26 -24.72
C VAL A 638 17.88 -18.53 -24.21
N PRO A 639 19.05 -18.90 -24.78
CA PRO A 639 19.75 -20.10 -24.35
C PRO A 639 20.35 -19.94 -22.95
N VAL A 640 20.28 -21.01 -22.15
CA VAL A 640 21.06 -21.19 -20.92
C VAL A 640 22.31 -21.99 -21.28
N GLU A 641 23.49 -21.42 -21.00
CA GLU A 641 24.75 -22.10 -21.26
C GLU A 641 24.93 -23.32 -20.36
N GLU A 642 25.83 -24.24 -20.73
CA GLU A 642 26.10 -25.46 -19.95
C GLU A 642 26.53 -25.18 -18.49
N ASP A 643 27.17 -24.04 -18.25
CA ASP A 643 27.59 -23.60 -16.92
C ASP A 643 26.47 -22.90 -16.13
N GLY A 644 25.28 -22.76 -16.71
CA GLY A 644 24.13 -22.08 -16.13
C GLY A 644 24.06 -20.59 -16.42
N SER A 645 25.03 -20.01 -17.13
CA SER A 645 25.04 -18.56 -17.39
C SER A 645 24.06 -18.14 -18.49
N VAL A 646 23.53 -16.92 -18.38
CA VAL A 646 22.70 -16.25 -19.41
C VAL A 646 23.13 -14.80 -19.58
N HIS A 647 23.02 -14.27 -20.80
CA HIS A 647 23.35 -12.88 -21.15
C HIS A 647 22.55 -12.50 -22.40
N PHE A 648 21.62 -11.55 -22.28
CA PHE A 648 20.62 -11.30 -23.33
C PHE A 648 20.03 -9.88 -23.27
N LYS A 649 19.53 -9.42 -24.43
CA LYS A 649 18.80 -8.16 -24.54
C LYS A 649 17.34 -8.32 -24.15
N VAL A 650 16.74 -7.26 -23.62
CA VAL A 650 15.32 -7.20 -23.29
C VAL A 650 14.75 -5.81 -23.58
N PRO A 651 13.44 -5.71 -23.90
CA PRO A 651 12.79 -4.41 -24.05
C PRO A 651 12.77 -3.66 -22.71
N SER A 652 13.15 -2.38 -22.78
CA SER A 652 13.17 -1.49 -21.62
C SER A 652 11.75 -1.08 -21.20
N GLY A 653 11.59 -0.72 -19.93
CA GLY A 653 10.33 -0.19 -19.40
C GLY A 653 9.22 -1.23 -19.20
N LYS A 654 9.51 -2.52 -19.41
CA LYS A 654 8.55 -3.62 -19.27
C LYS A 654 8.66 -4.34 -17.92
N ALA A 655 7.53 -4.88 -17.45
CA ALA A 655 7.48 -5.81 -16.32
C ALA A 655 7.76 -7.24 -16.84
N LEU A 656 8.99 -7.70 -16.63
CA LEU A 656 9.51 -8.96 -17.13
C LEU A 656 9.58 -10.01 -16.02
N HIS A 657 9.15 -11.22 -16.34
CA HIS A 657 9.17 -12.38 -15.47
C HIS A 657 9.74 -13.57 -16.23
N PHE A 658 10.38 -14.48 -15.50
CA PHE A 658 11.21 -15.53 -16.10
C PHE A 658 10.78 -16.93 -15.69
N GLN A 659 10.96 -17.88 -16.61
CA GLN A 659 10.83 -19.31 -16.34
C GLN A 659 12.05 -20.06 -16.88
N LEU A 660 12.65 -20.91 -16.05
CA LEU A 660 13.66 -21.87 -16.52
C LEU A 660 12.97 -23.02 -17.22
N LEU A 661 13.44 -23.40 -18.40
CA LEU A 661 12.87 -24.48 -19.20
C LEU A 661 13.89 -25.57 -19.50
N ASP A 662 13.41 -26.81 -19.63
CA ASP A 662 14.18 -27.95 -20.14
C ASP A 662 14.25 -27.97 -21.68
N GLU A 663 14.81 -29.05 -22.24
CA GLU A 663 14.92 -29.26 -23.69
C GLU A 663 13.56 -29.38 -24.41
N ASP A 664 12.52 -29.81 -23.69
CA ASP A 664 11.14 -29.96 -24.16
C ASP A 664 10.33 -28.66 -23.93
N TYR A 665 10.95 -27.57 -23.49
CA TYR A 665 10.32 -26.29 -23.15
C TYR A 665 9.33 -26.34 -21.95
N ARG A 666 9.43 -27.33 -21.07
CA ARG A 666 8.61 -27.42 -19.83
C ARG A 666 9.19 -26.55 -18.72
N CYS A 667 8.34 -25.94 -17.91
CA CYS A 667 8.73 -25.02 -16.84
C CYS A 667 9.35 -25.74 -15.63
N LEU A 668 10.67 -25.67 -15.50
CA LEU A 668 11.44 -26.17 -14.36
C LEU A 668 11.25 -25.33 -13.10
N GLN A 669 11.24 -24.01 -13.25
CA GLN A 669 11.13 -23.05 -12.15
C GLN A 669 10.54 -21.73 -12.67
N ILE A 670 9.76 -21.05 -11.83
CA ILE A 670 9.09 -19.78 -12.14
C ILE A 670 9.54 -18.67 -11.18
N MET A 671 9.78 -17.48 -11.73
CA MET A 671 9.90 -16.25 -10.96
C MET A 671 8.51 -15.78 -10.51
N ARG A 672 8.21 -15.84 -9.22
CA ARG A 672 6.95 -15.32 -8.63
C ARG A 672 7.09 -13.85 -8.22
N SER A 673 7.54 -13.01 -9.14
CA SER A 673 7.73 -11.56 -9.03
C SER A 673 8.06 -11.06 -10.44
N PHE A 674 8.41 -9.78 -10.61
CA PHE A 674 8.87 -9.26 -11.89
C PHE A 674 10.10 -8.36 -11.70
N THR A 675 10.76 -8.08 -12.82
CA THR A 675 11.88 -7.16 -12.90
C THR A 675 11.85 -6.44 -14.25
N GLY A 676 12.80 -5.55 -14.50
CA GLY A 676 12.91 -4.88 -15.79
C GLY A 676 14.11 -3.94 -15.82
N VAL A 677 14.38 -3.34 -16.97
CA VAL A 677 15.52 -2.44 -17.18
C VAL A 677 15.04 -1.10 -17.73
N MET A 678 15.79 -0.05 -17.43
CA MET A 678 15.69 1.25 -18.11
C MET A 678 16.51 1.22 -19.42
N PRO A 679 16.25 2.15 -20.35
CA PRO A 679 17.03 2.26 -21.59
C PRO A 679 18.55 2.29 -21.35
N GLY A 680 19.29 1.40 -22.02
CA GLY A 680 20.75 1.31 -21.90
C GLY A 680 21.25 0.64 -20.61
N GLU A 681 20.37 0.32 -19.65
CA GLU A 681 20.76 -0.34 -18.40
C GLU A 681 21.25 -1.76 -18.68
N THR A 682 22.41 -2.10 -18.12
CA THR A 682 22.92 -3.48 -18.06
C THR A 682 22.89 -3.93 -16.61
N ARG A 683 22.12 -4.97 -16.30
CA ARG A 683 21.92 -5.44 -14.93
C ARG A 683 22.03 -6.96 -14.81
N GLY A 684 22.80 -7.39 -13.82
CA GLY A 684 22.95 -8.80 -13.48
C GLY A 684 22.11 -9.20 -12.27
N CYS A 685 21.72 -10.47 -12.21
CA CYS A 685 21.47 -11.18 -10.96
C CYS A 685 22.57 -12.24 -10.74
N LEU A 686 22.80 -12.63 -9.49
CA LEU A 686 23.72 -13.71 -9.17
C LEU A 686 23.13 -15.08 -9.56
N GLY A 687 21.80 -15.24 -9.42
CA GLY A 687 21.02 -16.43 -9.78
C GLY A 687 19.51 -16.19 -9.79
N CYS A 688 18.71 -17.24 -10.03
CA CYS A 688 17.25 -17.12 -10.16
C CYS A 688 16.48 -17.03 -8.83
N HIS A 689 17.14 -17.10 -7.68
CA HIS A 689 16.48 -16.92 -6.37
C HIS A 689 17.46 -16.59 -5.21
N GLU A 690 18.48 -15.78 -5.48
CA GLU A 690 19.60 -15.54 -4.59
C GLU A 690 19.21 -14.90 -3.23
N GLN A 691 20.04 -15.15 -2.19
CA GLN A 691 19.97 -14.37 -0.96
C GLN A 691 20.98 -13.20 -1.04
N ASN A 692 20.45 -11.98 -1.21
CA ASN A 692 21.21 -10.72 -1.35
C ASN A 692 22.00 -10.29 -0.07
N ASN A 693 22.26 -11.21 0.86
CA ASN A 693 23.07 -11.02 2.07
C ASN A 693 24.34 -11.90 2.08
N ARG A 694 24.57 -12.71 1.04
CA ARG A 694 25.78 -13.49 0.88
C ARG A 694 26.70 -12.84 -0.14
N THR A 695 28.01 -12.86 0.14
CA THR A 695 29.00 -12.54 -0.88
C THR A 695 28.83 -13.54 -2.02
N PRO A 696 28.75 -13.09 -3.28
CA PRO A 696 28.69 -14.01 -4.41
C PRO A 696 29.78 -15.05 -4.27
N VAL A 697 29.48 -16.33 -4.53
CA VAL A 697 30.54 -17.30 -4.79
C VAL A 697 31.34 -16.70 -5.94
N ALA A 698 32.59 -16.30 -5.65
CA ALA A 698 33.39 -15.36 -6.42
C ALA A 698 33.06 -15.44 -7.91
N PHE A 699 32.61 -14.32 -8.51
CA PHE A 699 32.38 -14.18 -9.95
C PHE A 699 33.39 -15.07 -10.66
N LYS A 700 32.94 -16.23 -11.15
CA LYS A 700 33.75 -17.00 -12.05
C LYS A 700 33.90 -16.05 -13.22
N ALA A 701 35.07 -15.42 -13.36
CA ALA A 701 35.44 -14.55 -14.47
C ALA A 701 35.47 -15.32 -15.83
N SER A 702 34.69 -16.38 -15.91
CA SER A 702 34.64 -17.45 -16.88
C SER A 702 33.23 -17.89 -17.25
N SER A 703 32.15 -17.25 -16.76
CA SER A 703 30.79 -17.56 -17.21
C SER A 703 30.69 -17.44 -18.73
N LYS A 704 30.29 -18.53 -19.40
CA LYS A 704 30.32 -18.66 -20.86
C LYS A 704 29.52 -17.57 -21.57
N ALA A 705 28.33 -17.24 -21.07
CA ALA A 705 27.44 -16.26 -21.69
C ALA A 705 28.03 -14.84 -21.69
N LEU A 706 28.81 -14.48 -20.66
CA LEU A 706 29.39 -13.14 -20.51
C LEU A 706 30.63 -12.91 -21.40
N ARG A 707 31.14 -13.96 -22.06
CA ARG A 707 32.29 -13.87 -23.00
C ARG A 707 31.87 -13.53 -24.43
N ARG A 708 30.57 -13.46 -24.69
CA ARG A 708 29.99 -13.14 -26.00
C ARG A 708 29.01 -11.99 -25.87
N ALA A 709 28.63 -11.42 -27.01
CA ALA A 709 27.56 -10.44 -27.06
C ALA A 709 26.25 -11.02 -26.49
N PRO A 710 25.38 -10.18 -25.90
CA PRO A 710 24.10 -10.63 -25.39
C PRO A 710 23.26 -11.27 -26.51
N SER A 711 22.62 -12.39 -26.20
CA SER A 711 21.68 -13.06 -27.12
C SER A 711 20.47 -12.18 -27.41
N GLU A 712 20.00 -12.24 -28.66
CA GLU A 712 18.66 -11.78 -29.03
C GLU A 712 17.60 -12.78 -28.54
N ILE A 713 16.39 -12.29 -28.30
CA ILE A 713 15.25 -13.12 -27.91
C ILE A 713 14.79 -13.92 -29.13
N THR A 714 14.72 -15.25 -29.01
CA THR A 714 14.11 -16.10 -30.04
C THR A 714 12.59 -16.08 -29.87
N PRO A 715 11.81 -15.54 -30.83
CA PRO A 715 10.36 -15.42 -30.68
C PRO A 715 9.67 -16.78 -30.56
N PRO A 716 8.50 -16.86 -29.88
CA PRO A 716 7.71 -18.07 -29.88
C PRO A 716 7.10 -18.34 -31.27
N PRO A 717 6.77 -19.60 -31.60
CA PRO A 717 6.24 -19.97 -32.92
C PRO A 717 4.89 -19.32 -33.24
N TRP A 718 4.16 -18.87 -32.21
CA TRP A 718 2.86 -18.19 -32.34
C TRP A 718 2.93 -16.66 -32.41
N GLY A 719 4.12 -16.05 -32.38
CA GLY A 719 4.28 -14.60 -32.43
C GLY A 719 3.88 -13.86 -31.13
N PRO A 720 3.68 -12.53 -31.19
CA PRO A 720 3.61 -11.65 -30.00
C PRO A 720 2.23 -11.55 -29.31
N VAL A 721 1.33 -12.50 -29.59
CA VAL A 721 -0.05 -12.49 -29.07
C VAL A 721 -0.10 -12.76 -27.56
N SER A 722 -1.16 -12.29 -26.90
CA SER A 722 -1.35 -12.58 -25.47
C SER A 722 -1.89 -13.99 -25.25
N ILE A 723 -1.52 -14.57 -24.12
CA ILE A 723 -1.96 -15.91 -23.73
C ILE A 723 -3.42 -15.82 -23.26
N SER A 724 -4.27 -16.65 -23.88
CA SER A 724 -5.69 -16.79 -23.52
C SER A 724 -6.13 -18.24 -23.72
N TYR A 725 -7.15 -18.68 -22.99
CA TYR A 725 -7.64 -20.05 -23.07
C TYR A 725 -8.15 -20.39 -24.47
N GLU A 726 -8.98 -19.50 -25.04
CA GLU A 726 -9.62 -19.73 -26.34
C GLU A 726 -8.65 -19.61 -27.52
N ARG A 727 -7.48 -18.98 -27.33
CA ARG A 727 -6.43 -18.91 -28.36
C ARG A 727 -5.37 -20.01 -28.23
N PHE A 728 -5.02 -20.42 -27.01
CA PHE A 728 -3.91 -21.36 -26.78
C PHE A 728 -4.36 -22.79 -26.48
N ALA A 729 -5.43 -22.97 -25.72
CA ALA A 729 -5.83 -24.29 -25.24
C ALA A 729 -7.00 -24.87 -26.05
N GLN A 730 -8.10 -24.13 -26.21
CA GLN A 730 -9.30 -24.65 -26.87
C GLN A 730 -9.02 -25.17 -28.31
N PRO A 731 -8.26 -24.48 -29.18
CA PRO A 731 -8.01 -24.98 -30.54
C PRO A 731 -7.24 -26.30 -30.58
N VAL A 732 -6.32 -26.51 -29.63
CA VAL A 732 -5.59 -27.76 -29.50
C VAL A 732 -6.52 -28.87 -29.00
N LEU A 733 -7.37 -28.58 -28.02
CA LEU A 733 -8.37 -29.53 -27.52
C LEU A 733 -9.40 -29.89 -28.60
N ASP A 734 -9.84 -28.95 -29.42
CA ASP A 734 -10.75 -29.20 -30.55
C ASP A 734 -10.13 -30.17 -31.55
N LYS A 735 -8.86 -29.94 -31.90
CA LYS A 735 -8.11 -30.74 -32.87
C LYS A 735 -7.87 -32.18 -32.41
N TYR A 736 -7.48 -32.39 -31.16
CA TYR A 736 -7.04 -33.70 -30.69
C TYR A 736 -8.06 -34.43 -29.80
N CYS A 737 -8.93 -33.72 -29.10
CA CYS A 737 -9.90 -34.29 -28.17
C CYS A 737 -11.35 -34.14 -28.65
N GLY A 738 -11.63 -33.17 -29.53
CA GLY A 738 -12.98 -32.77 -29.93
C GLY A 738 -13.82 -33.88 -30.55
N SER A 739 -13.21 -34.80 -31.33
CA SER A 739 -13.93 -35.91 -31.94
C SER A 739 -14.61 -36.85 -30.94
N CYS A 740 -14.11 -36.91 -29.70
CA CYS A 740 -14.64 -37.75 -28.62
C CYS A 740 -15.36 -36.92 -27.55
N HIS A 741 -14.82 -35.75 -27.21
CA HIS A 741 -15.27 -34.94 -26.08
C HIS A 741 -16.18 -33.78 -26.47
N GLN A 742 -16.59 -33.69 -27.74
CA GLN A 742 -17.51 -32.66 -28.23
C GLN A 742 -18.57 -33.24 -29.20
N GLY A 743 -19.70 -32.57 -29.30
CA GLY A 743 -20.82 -32.97 -30.16
C GLY A 743 -21.38 -34.35 -29.81
N ASP A 744 -21.97 -35.05 -30.78
CA ASP A 744 -22.68 -36.32 -30.54
C ASP A 744 -21.93 -37.55 -31.06
N LYS A 745 -20.69 -37.39 -31.52
CA LYS A 745 -19.88 -38.47 -32.11
C LYS A 745 -19.50 -39.57 -31.11
N ASN A 746 -19.29 -39.22 -29.85
CA ASN A 746 -19.04 -40.20 -28.77
C ASN A 746 -19.76 -39.79 -27.48
N PRO A 747 -21.07 -40.08 -27.35
CA PRO A 747 -21.87 -39.66 -26.20
C PRO A 747 -21.36 -40.21 -24.87
N LYS A 748 -20.68 -41.37 -24.89
CA LYS A 748 -20.10 -41.99 -23.68
C LYS A 748 -18.91 -41.19 -23.16
N ALA A 749 -17.98 -40.79 -24.03
CA ALA A 749 -16.83 -39.98 -23.64
C ALA A 749 -17.24 -38.57 -23.23
N ARG A 750 -18.15 -37.94 -23.98
CA ARG A 750 -18.70 -36.62 -23.66
C ARG A 750 -19.42 -36.59 -22.30
N LYS A 751 -20.14 -37.65 -21.94
CA LYS A 751 -20.79 -37.75 -20.61
C LYS A 751 -19.78 -37.76 -19.45
N VAL A 752 -18.54 -38.20 -19.69
CA VAL A 752 -17.47 -38.18 -18.68
C VAL A 752 -16.82 -36.80 -18.62
N LEU A 753 -16.42 -36.27 -19.77
CA LEU A 753 -15.81 -34.94 -19.91
C LEU A 753 -16.29 -34.31 -21.21
N ASP A 754 -16.96 -33.16 -21.12
CA ASP A 754 -17.47 -32.42 -22.28
C ASP A 754 -16.67 -31.12 -22.47
N LEU A 755 -15.82 -31.12 -23.50
CA LEU A 755 -14.95 -29.99 -23.86
C LEU A 755 -15.62 -29.00 -24.82
N THR A 756 -16.92 -29.14 -25.08
CA THR A 756 -17.65 -28.20 -25.94
C THR A 756 -17.68 -26.83 -25.29
N LEU A 757 -17.13 -25.82 -25.97
CA LEU A 757 -17.11 -24.45 -25.47
C LEU A 757 -18.53 -23.94 -25.25
N ARG A 758 -18.92 -23.70 -23.98
CA ARG A 758 -20.28 -23.30 -23.61
C ARG A 758 -20.32 -22.59 -22.26
N GLY A 759 -21.43 -21.92 -22.02
CA GLY A 759 -21.69 -21.18 -20.79
C GLY A 759 -20.82 -19.93 -20.67
N GLY A 760 -20.41 -19.64 -19.45
CA GLY A 760 -19.68 -18.43 -19.08
C GLY A 760 -20.15 -17.97 -17.71
N VAL A 761 -19.24 -17.43 -16.94
CA VAL A 761 -19.54 -16.86 -15.63
C VAL A 761 -20.05 -15.43 -15.83
N PRO A 762 -21.27 -15.09 -15.40
CA PRO A 762 -21.77 -13.73 -15.50
C PRO A 762 -20.81 -12.72 -14.84
N GLU A 763 -20.41 -11.71 -15.59
CA GLU A 763 -19.50 -10.67 -15.14
C GLU A 763 -20.16 -9.29 -15.29
N LEU A 764 -20.22 -8.55 -14.18
CA LEU A 764 -20.83 -7.22 -14.19
C LEU A 764 -19.99 -6.27 -15.05
N GLY A 765 -20.67 -5.50 -15.90
CA GLY A 765 -20.01 -4.59 -16.86
C GLY A 765 -19.48 -5.27 -18.12
N VAL A 766 -19.77 -6.57 -18.31
CA VAL A 766 -19.38 -7.31 -19.53
C VAL A 766 -20.64 -7.86 -20.21
N PRO A 767 -20.81 -7.67 -21.53
CA PRO A 767 -21.90 -8.27 -22.32
C PRO A 767 -21.94 -9.81 -22.20
N GLU A 768 -23.13 -10.40 -22.30
CA GLU A 768 -23.35 -11.83 -22.10
C GLU A 768 -22.54 -12.70 -23.06
N GLU A 769 -22.46 -12.28 -24.32
CA GLU A 769 -21.68 -12.92 -25.37
C GLU A 769 -20.17 -12.94 -25.08
N LEU A 770 -19.68 -12.02 -24.22
CA LEU A 770 -18.28 -11.91 -23.80
C LEU A 770 -18.02 -12.41 -22.37
N TRP A 771 -19.00 -13.05 -21.73
CA TRP A 771 -18.82 -13.60 -20.38
C TRP A 771 -17.65 -14.61 -20.33
N PRO A 772 -16.71 -14.43 -19.40
CA PRO A 772 -15.49 -15.23 -19.36
C PRO A 772 -15.72 -16.61 -18.75
N PHE A 773 -14.66 -17.41 -18.68
CA PHE A 773 -14.59 -18.67 -17.96
C PHE A 773 -15.67 -19.66 -18.39
N LYS A 774 -15.63 -20.05 -19.67
CA LYS A 774 -16.47 -21.11 -20.22
C LYS A 774 -16.28 -22.43 -19.44
N GLU A 775 -17.29 -23.29 -19.47
CA GLU A 775 -17.33 -24.50 -18.64
C GLU A 775 -16.13 -25.46 -18.84
N PRO A 776 -15.62 -25.72 -20.08
CA PRO A 776 -14.44 -26.55 -20.26
C PRO A 776 -13.20 -26.00 -19.54
N TYR A 777 -12.98 -24.68 -19.60
CA TYR A 777 -11.90 -24.03 -18.87
C TYR A 777 -12.03 -24.25 -17.36
N LEU A 778 -13.21 -23.99 -16.78
CA LEU A 778 -13.48 -24.16 -15.36
C LEU A 778 -13.22 -25.60 -14.90
N THR A 779 -13.60 -26.56 -15.74
CA THR A 779 -13.33 -27.99 -15.48
C THR A 779 -11.83 -28.23 -15.42
N LEU A 780 -11.09 -27.85 -16.46
CA LEU A 780 -9.65 -28.12 -16.55
C LEU A 780 -8.85 -27.49 -15.40
N VAL A 781 -9.20 -26.28 -14.98
CA VAL A 781 -8.47 -25.59 -13.89
C VAL A 781 -8.90 -26.02 -12.48
N GLY A 782 -10.09 -26.60 -12.33
CA GLY A 782 -10.54 -27.25 -11.10
C GLY A 782 -11.08 -26.29 -10.02
N PRO A 783 -10.92 -26.61 -8.72
CA PRO A 783 -11.47 -25.81 -7.63
C PRO A 783 -10.89 -24.39 -7.69
N THR A 784 -11.75 -23.39 -7.59
CA THR A 784 -11.37 -21.98 -7.65
C THR A 784 -12.04 -21.23 -6.52
N TRP A 785 -11.44 -20.09 -6.14
CA TRP A 785 -12.08 -19.11 -5.27
C TRP A 785 -13.17 -18.34 -6.05
N TYR A 786 -14.23 -19.04 -6.43
CA TYR A 786 -15.43 -18.45 -7.02
C TYR A 786 -16.39 -18.05 -5.90
N ARG A 787 -16.67 -16.75 -5.78
CA ARG A 787 -17.65 -16.20 -4.83
C ARG A 787 -18.90 -15.71 -5.55
N GLY A 788 -19.47 -16.54 -6.44
CA GLY A 788 -20.60 -16.20 -7.31
C GLY A 788 -21.69 -15.35 -6.66
N GLN A 789 -22.41 -14.57 -7.47
CA GLN A 789 -23.42 -13.64 -7.00
C GLN A 789 -24.42 -14.33 -6.05
N LYS A 790 -24.64 -13.72 -4.87
CA LYS A 790 -25.64 -14.18 -3.90
C LYS A 790 -27.03 -14.00 -4.50
N GLU A 791 -27.82 -15.07 -4.57
CA GLU A 791 -29.27 -14.89 -4.42
C GLU A 791 -29.52 -14.34 -3.01
N VAL A 792 -30.01 -13.11 -2.93
CA VAL A 792 -30.65 -12.63 -1.70
C VAL A 792 -32.13 -12.97 -1.83
N LYS A 793 -32.62 -13.83 -0.92
CA LYS A 793 -33.99 -13.79 -0.38
C LYS A 793 -34.06 -14.72 0.83
N ASP A 794 -33.99 -14.13 2.02
CA ASP A 794 -34.47 -14.70 3.28
C ASP A 794 -34.14 -16.15 3.62
N GLY A 795 -32.85 -16.47 3.54
CA GLY A 795 -32.24 -17.39 4.48
C GLY A 795 -32.20 -18.87 4.05
N LYS A 796 -31.17 -19.63 4.37
CA LYS A 796 -29.96 -19.33 5.14
C LYS A 796 -28.83 -20.15 4.51
N HIS A 797 -27.80 -19.43 4.05
CA HIS A 797 -26.49 -19.86 3.54
C HIS A 797 -26.45 -20.78 2.31
N ARG A 798 -26.02 -20.21 1.16
CA ARG A 798 -25.37 -20.95 0.08
C ARG A 798 -24.18 -20.14 -0.46
N ALA A 799 -22.96 -20.66 -0.30
CA ALA A 799 -21.84 -20.30 -1.16
C ALA A 799 -22.08 -21.07 -2.47
N GLN A 800 -22.21 -20.38 -3.60
CA GLN A 800 -22.17 -21.07 -4.88
C GLN A 800 -20.71 -21.47 -5.11
N HIS A 801 -20.40 -22.76 -4.97
CA HIS A 801 -19.17 -23.36 -5.48
C HIS A 801 -19.00 -22.98 -6.97
N PRO A 802 -17.78 -23.01 -7.55
CA PRO A 802 -17.63 -22.88 -8.99
C PRO A 802 -18.64 -23.80 -9.71
N PRO A 803 -19.08 -23.46 -10.94
CA PRO A 803 -20.06 -24.25 -11.69
C PRO A 803 -19.71 -25.74 -11.84
N VAL A 804 -18.44 -26.10 -11.60
CA VAL A 804 -17.89 -27.45 -11.74
C VAL A 804 -17.60 -28.05 -10.36
N LYS A 805 -18.05 -29.29 -10.14
CA LYS A 805 -17.75 -30.05 -8.92
C LYS A 805 -16.27 -30.42 -8.85
N THR A 806 -15.69 -30.35 -7.65
CA THR A 806 -14.25 -30.63 -7.44
C THR A 806 -13.83 -32.07 -7.72
N ASP A 807 -14.80 -32.99 -7.74
CA ASP A 807 -14.63 -34.42 -8.04
C ASP A 807 -15.05 -34.79 -9.48
N ALA A 808 -15.44 -33.82 -10.31
CA ALA A 808 -15.82 -34.08 -11.69
C ALA A 808 -14.62 -34.62 -12.50
N PRO A 809 -14.83 -35.57 -13.43
CA PRO A 809 -13.76 -36.02 -14.30
C PRO A 809 -13.13 -34.83 -15.07
N GLY A 810 -11.80 -34.74 -15.05
CA GLY A 810 -11.08 -33.62 -15.65
C GLY A 810 -10.95 -32.39 -14.74
N ALA A 811 -11.53 -32.39 -13.54
CA ALA A 811 -11.36 -31.30 -12.58
C ALA A 811 -9.88 -31.12 -12.20
N GLY A 812 -9.32 -29.94 -12.49
CA GLY A 812 -7.96 -29.57 -12.05
C GLY A 812 -6.81 -30.24 -12.81
N ILE A 813 -7.08 -30.97 -13.90
CA ILE A 813 -6.04 -31.67 -14.66
C ILE A 813 -5.06 -30.72 -15.36
N ALA A 814 -5.40 -29.43 -15.50
CA ALA A 814 -4.45 -28.44 -16.01
C ALA A 814 -3.26 -28.23 -15.06
N GLY A 815 -3.42 -28.46 -13.75
CA GLY A 815 -2.34 -28.32 -12.76
C GLY A 815 -1.97 -26.86 -12.45
N ALA A 816 -2.96 -25.95 -12.43
CA ALA A 816 -2.76 -24.53 -12.11
C ALA A 816 -2.27 -24.30 -10.66
N LEU A 817 -1.54 -23.21 -10.44
CA LEU A 817 -1.12 -22.74 -9.12
C LEU A 817 -2.27 -21.99 -8.43
N GLN A 818 -2.91 -22.65 -7.46
CA GLN A 818 -4.10 -22.15 -6.74
C GLN A 818 -3.76 -21.21 -5.58
N VAL A 819 -3.14 -20.06 -5.85
CA VAL A 819 -2.55 -19.20 -4.80
C VAL A 819 -3.57 -18.43 -3.95
N GLU A 820 -4.82 -18.29 -4.38
CA GLU A 820 -5.88 -17.61 -3.60
C GLU A 820 -6.95 -18.56 -3.05
N ALA A 821 -6.90 -19.84 -3.42
CA ALA A 821 -7.85 -20.85 -2.94
C ALA A 821 -7.38 -21.54 -1.64
N ASP A 822 -6.07 -21.51 -1.37
CA ASP A 822 -5.47 -21.96 -0.12
C ASP A 822 -5.19 -20.74 0.79
N ASN A 823 -5.42 -20.84 2.10
CA ASN A 823 -5.08 -19.80 3.08
C ASN A 823 -3.71 -20.04 3.76
N GLY A 824 -2.95 -21.05 3.32
CA GLY A 824 -1.68 -21.46 3.91
C GLY A 824 -0.44 -20.65 3.47
N MET A 825 0.69 -20.93 4.12
CA MET A 825 2.01 -20.33 3.84
C MET A 825 2.58 -20.65 2.45
N PHE A 826 2.04 -21.69 1.78
CA PHE A 826 2.40 -22.08 0.40
C PHE A 826 2.33 -20.90 -0.59
N ASN A 827 1.48 -19.92 -0.29
CA ASN A 827 1.23 -18.77 -1.14
C ASN A 827 2.37 -17.74 -1.22
N VAL A 828 3.34 -17.77 -0.31
CA VAL A 828 4.44 -16.79 -0.27
C VAL A 828 5.85 -17.41 -0.30
N GLN A 829 5.94 -18.75 -0.21
CA GLN A 829 7.22 -19.47 -0.23
C GLN A 829 7.79 -19.65 -1.64
N LEU A 830 9.10 -19.90 -1.68
CA LEU A 830 9.76 -20.40 -2.89
C LEU A 830 9.24 -21.80 -3.18
N LEU A 831 8.74 -22.01 -4.39
CA LEU A 831 8.31 -23.31 -4.86
C LEU A 831 9.51 -24.11 -5.36
N LYS A 832 9.53 -25.41 -5.08
CA LYS A 832 10.62 -26.28 -5.51
C LYS A 832 10.59 -26.47 -7.03
N PRO A 833 11.76 -26.61 -7.69
CA PRO A 833 11.82 -26.96 -9.10
C PRO A 833 11.01 -28.21 -9.43
N ARG A 834 10.36 -28.22 -10.61
CA ARG A 834 9.57 -29.35 -11.17
C ARG A 834 8.34 -29.77 -10.34
N THR A 835 7.90 -28.98 -9.36
CA THR A 835 6.72 -29.31 -8.53
C THR A 835 5.45 -28.54 -8.93
N MET A 836 5.41 -27.96 -10.13
CA MET A 836 4.31 -27.11 -10.57
C MET A 836 4.06 -27.15 -12.08
N LEU A 837 2.94 -26.54 -12.50
CA LEU A 837 2.67 -26.14 -13.89
C LEU A 837 2.85 -27.31 -14.87
N SER A 838 3.44 -27.09 -16.05
CA SER A 838 3.58 -28.13 -17.09
C SER A 838 4.29 -29.39 -16.63
N TYR A 839 5.14 -29.32 -15.59
CA TYR A 839 5.86 -30.50 -15.06
C TYR A 839 4.94 -31.46 -14.31
N THR A 840 4.05 -30.93 -13.47
CA THR A 840 3.14 -31.74 -12.66
C THR A 840 1.73 -31.84 -13.24
N SER A 841 1.43 -31.10 -14.31
CA SER A 841 0.12 -31.08 -14.97
C SER A 841 -0.28 -32.46 -15.51
N PRO A 842 -1.36 -33.07 -14.98
CA PRO A 842 -1.88 -34.31 -15.54
C PRO A 842 -2.25 -34.22 -17.02
N LEU A 843 -2.77 -33.07 -17.47
CA LEU A 843 -3.11 -32.82 -18.87
C LEU A 843 -1.87 -32.88 -19.76
N ILE A 844 -0.79 -32.18 -19.39
CA ILE A 844 0.44 -32.14 -20.20
C ILE A 844 1.11 -33.52 -20.24
N ASN A 845 1.20 -34.21 -19.11
CA ASN A 845 1.78 -35.56 -19.06
C ASN A 845 0.99 -36.53 -19.95
N MET A 846 -0.35 -36.48 -19.86
CA MET A 846 -1.23 -37.34 -20.64
C MET A 846 -1.06 -37.19 -22.15
N VAL A 847 -1.05 -35.94 -22.65
CA VAL A 847 -0.97 -35.68 -24.10
C VAL A 847 0.44 -35.83 -24.66
N ARG A 848 1.48 -35.64 -23.85
CA ARG A 848 2.88 -35.83 -24.27
C ARG A 848 3.24 -37.32 -24.33
N GLU A 849 2.75 -38.11 -23.39
CA GLU A 849 3.05 -39.54 -23.29
C GLU A 849 2.11 -40.40 -24.14
N GLY A 850 0.98 -39.86 -24.60
CA GLY A 850 -0.01 -40.60 -25.36
C GLY A 850 -0.83 -41.59 -24.51
N THR A 851 -0.85 -41.41 -23.18
CA THR A 851 -1.46 -42.39 -22.26
C THR A 851 -2.99 -42.42 -22.35
N HIS A 852 -3.62 -41.42 -22.99
CA HIS A 852 -5.04 -41.43 -23.28
C HIS A 852 -5.33 -41.78 -24.74
N LYS A 853 -5.67 -43.07 -24.96
CA LYS A 853 -6.10 -43.59 -26.28
C LYS A 853 -5.07 -43.36 -27.40
N ASP A 854 -3.79 -43.41 -27.05
CA ASP A 854 -2.66 -43.25 -27.99
C ASP A 854 -2.63 -41.87 -28.68
N ILE A 855 -3.34 -40.87 -28.13
CA ILE A 855 -3.34 -39.50 -28.64
C ILE A 855 -2.10 -38.78 -28.11
N LYS A 856 -1.10 -38.61 -28.96
CA LYS A 856 0.13 -37.87 -28.67
C LYS A 856 0.12 -36.51 -29.36
N ILE A 857 0.43 -35.43 -28.63
CA ILE A 857 0.54 -34.06 -29.15
C ILE A 857 2.03 -33.65 -29.14
N GLU A 858 2.50 -33.05 -30.22
CA GLU A 858 3.88 -32.60 -30.40
C GLU A 858 3.93 -31.22 -31.09
N GLY A 859 5.13 -30.64 -31.22
CA GLY A 859 5.34 -29.40 -31.96
C GLY A 859 4.69 -28.16 -31.33
N GLU A 860 4.19 -27.25 -32.17
CA GLU A 860 3.59 -25.99 -31.72
C GLU A 860 2.37 -26.20 -30.83
N ASP A 861 1.53 -27.19 -31.12
CA ASP A 861 0.29 -27.45 -30.37
C ASP A 861 0.59 -27.86 -28.91
N LEU A 862 1.59 -28.72 -28.70
CA LEU A 862 2.05 -29.05 -27.35
C LEU A 862 2.64 -27.81 -26.66
N ARG A 863 3.44 -27.01 -27.37
CA ARG A 863 4.02 -25.78 -26.81
C ARG A 863 2.97 -24.75 -26.42
N ARG A 864 1.87 -24.63 -27.16
CA ARG A 864 0.74 -23.75 -26.82
C ARG A 864 0.03 -24.20 -25.55
N LEU A 865 -0.25 -25.50 -25.41
CA LEU A 865 -0.83 -26.05 -24.18
C LEU A 865 0.10 -25.84 -22.98
N MET A 866 1.39 -26.14 -23.11
CA MET A 866 2.37 -25.92 -22.05
C MET A 866 2.48 -24.43 -21.69
N ALA A 867 2.52 -23.53 -22.68
CA ALA A 867 2.56 -22.09 -22.43
C ALA A 867 1.32 -21.57 -21.69
N TRP A 868 0.12 -22.08 -22.01
CA TRP A 868 -1.09 -21.73 -21.28
C TRP A 868 -1.05 -22.22 -19.83
N VAL A 869 -0.66 -23.47 -19.61
CA VAL A 869 -0.50 -24.02 -18.25
C VAL A 869 0.56 -23.24 -17.47
N ASP A 870 1.73 -23.01 -18.06
CA ASP A 870 2.86 -22.32 -17.43
C ASP A 870 2.59 -20.84 -17.17
N ALA A 871 1.68 -20.20 -17.92
CA ALA A 871 1.19 -18.85 -17.62
C ALA A 871 0.12 -18.83 -16.51
N ASN A 872 0.01 -19.91 -15.75
CA ASN A 872 -0.97 -20.17 -14.71
C ASN A 872 -2.42 -20.15 -15.20
N CYS A 873 -2.65 -20.71 -16.39
CA CYS A 873 -3.96 -20.92 -16.97
C CYS A 873 -4.80 -19.64 -17.11
N VAL A 874 -4.22 -18.51 -17.52
CA VAL A 874 -4.98 -17.28 -17.79
C VAL A 874 -6.09 -17.52 -18.83
N TYR A 875 -7.25 -16.88 -18.65
CA TYR A 875 -8.38 -17.06 -19.56
C TYR A 875 -8.41 -15.98 -20.64
N ARG A 876 -8.28 -14.69 -20.28
CA ARG A 876 -8.27 -13.57 -21.23
C ARG A 876 -6.86 -13.06 -21.52
N GLY A 877 -6.57 -12.81 -22.78
CA GLY A 877 -5.51 -11.91 -23.21
C GLY A 877 -6.04 -10.48 -23.41
N ASP A 878 -5.18 -9.58 -23.85
CA ASP A 878 -5.56 -8.20 -24.21
C ASP A 878 -6.59 -8.20 -25.33
N GLU A 879 -6.44 -9.06 -26.35
CA GLU A 879 -7.36 -9.03 -27.49
C GLU A 879 -8.80 -9.36 -27.07
N GLU A 880 -9.01 -10.29 -26.12
CA GLU A 880 -10.35 -10.56 -25.56
C GLU A 880 -10.88 -9.42 -24.70
N ILE A 881 -9.99 -8.73 -23.98
CA ILE A 881 -10.36 -7.58 -23.15
C ILE A 881 -10.80 -6.41 -24.04
N ARG A 882 -10.10 -6.16 -25.16
CA ARG A 882 -10.44 -5.08 -26.10
C ARG A 882 -11.75 -5.29 -26.86
N MET A 883 -12.35 -6.48 -26.78
CA MET A 883 -13.70 -6.71 -27.30
C MET A 883 -14.79 -6.13 -26.38
N ILE A 884 -14.50 -5.95 -25.09
CA ILE A 884 -15.46 -5.46 -24.09
C ILE A 884 -15.66 -3.95 -24.28
N PRO A 885 -16.89 -3.46 -24.48
CA PRO A 885 -17.15 -2.04 -24.69
C PRO A 885 -16.73 -1.19 -23.50
N ASP A 886 -16.40 0.07 -23.74
CA ASP A 886 -16.09 1.01 -22.66
C ASP A 886 -17.32 1.23 -21.76
N PRO A 887 -17.12 1.37 -20.45
CA PRO A 887 -18.21 1.63 -19.53
C PRO A 887 -18.83 3.02 -19.80
N VAL A 888 -20.16 3.06 -19.88
CA VAL A 888 -20.95 4.28 -20.10
C VAL A 888 -21.84 4.55 -18.90
N GLY A 889 -21.89 5.80 -18.45
CA GLY A 889 -22.65 6.17 -17.25
C GLY A 889 -22.20 7.50 -16.68
N SER A 890 -23.17 8.32 -16.28
CA SER A 890 -22.95 9.61 -15.60
C SER A 890 -22.17 9.50 -14.30
N GLU A 891 -22.19 8.34 -13.64
CA GLU A 891 -21.44 8.07 -12.42
C GLU A 891 -19.92 8.08 -12.64
N PHE A 892 -19.49 7.96 -13.90
CA PHE A 892 -18.10 8.11 -14.29
C PHE A 892 -17.68 9.57 -14.46
N GLU A 893 -18.62 10.52 -14.38
CA GLU A 893 -18.30 11.93 -14.54
C GLU A 893 -17.42 12.48 -13.42
N ARG A 894 -17.49 11.90 -12.22
CA ARG A 894 -16.66 12.29 -11.06
C ARG A 894 -15.17 11.95 -11.19
N PHE A 895 -14.78 11.10 -12.13
CA PHE A 895 -13.37 10.75 -12.36
C PHE A 895 -12.80 11.69 -13.42
N ALA A 896 -11.65 12.29 -13.12
CA ALA A 896 -10.92 13.13 -14.08
C ALA A 896 -10.53 12.31 -15.32
N VAL A 897 -9.91 11.16 -15.06
CA VAL A 897 -9.56 10.17 -16.08
C VAL A 897 -10.71 9.18 -16.22
N LYS A 898 -11.37 9.20 -17.38
CA LYS A 898 -12.51 8.32 -17.64
C LYS A 898 -12.08 6.86 -17.71
N PRO A 899 -12.86 5.93 -17.13
CA PRO A 899 -12.60 4.51 -17.24
C PRO A 899 -12.80 4.03 -18.67
N THR A 900 -11.87 3.21 -19.15
CA THR A 900 -11.89 2.65 -20.50
C THR A 900 -11.49 1.18 -20.47
N ILE A 901 -11.93 0.42 -21.47
CA ILE A 901 -11.57 -0.99 -21.67
C ILE A 901 -11.19 -1.21 -23.13
N LYS A 902 -12.14 -1.05 -24.06
CA LYS A 902 -11.91 -1.17 -25.51
C LYS A 902 -10.93 -0.10 -25.99
N THR A 903 -11.13 1.13 -25.56
CA THR A 903 -10.30 2.27 -25.99
C THR A 903 -9.18 2.61 -25.01
N ALA A 904 -8.93 1.76 -24.01
CA ALA A 904 -7.91 2.06 -23.01
C ALA A 904 -6.53 2.22 -23.65
N PRO A 905 -5.74 3.22 -23.25
CA PRO A 905 -4.50 3.54 -23.93
C PRO A 905 -3.44 2.46 -23.71
N VAL A 906 -2.53 2.35 -24.68
CA VAL A 906 -1.24 1.69 -24.50
C VAL A 906 -0.23 2.78 -24.15
N ILE A 907 0.28 2.76 -22.92
CA ILE A 907 1.18 3.78 -22.40
C ILE A 907 2.63 3.35 -22.60
N ASP A 908 3.38 4.12 -23.41
CA ASP A 908 4.84 4.04 -23.38
C ASP A 908 5.36 4.85 -22.19
N ARG A 909 5.69 4.14 -21.11
CA ARG A 909 6.14 4.74 -19.84
C ARG A 909 7.52 5.39 -19.91
N LEU A 910 8.27 5.20 -21.01
CA LEU A 910 9.60 5.76 -21.19
C LEU A 910 9.59 7.09 -21.96
N GLN A 911 8.46 7.46 -22.55
CA GLN A 911 8.28 8.78 -23.15
C GLN A 911 8.03 9.82 -22.06
N PRO A 912 8.50 11.07 -22.24
CA PRO A 912 8.10 12.18 -21.38
C PRO A 912 6.57 12.30 -21.35
N VAL A 913 6.01 12.37 -20.15
CA VAL A 913 4.56 12.56 -19.96
C VAL A 913 4.33 14.06 -19.71
N THR A 914 3.93 14.78 -20.75
CA THR A 914 3.73 16.24 -20.66
C THR A 914 2.37 16.57 -20.05
N ASP A 915 2.34 17.56 -19.16
CA ASP A 915 1.09 18.16 -18.71
C ASP A 915 0.46 18.98 -19.87
N PRO A 916 -0.87 19.22 -19.86
CA PRO A 916 -1.53 20.08 -20.85
C PRO A 916 -1.09 21.57 -20.83
N MET A 917 -0.21 21.96 -19.90
CA MET A 917 0.29 23.33 -19.71
C MET A 917 1.49 23.69 -20.60
N ASP A 918 2.03 22.76 -21.40
CA ASP A 918 3.12 23.01 -22.35
C ASP A 918 2.62 23.35 -23.77
#